data_AF-A0A8E2VHD1-F1
#
_entry.id   AF-A0A8E2VHD1-F1
#
_cell.length_a   1.000
_cell.length_b   1.000
_cell.length_c   1.000
_cell.angle_alpha   90.00
_cell.angle_beta   90.00
_cell.angle_gamma   90.00
#
_symmetry.space_group_name_H-M   'P 1'
#
loop_
_entity.id
_entity.type
_entity.pdbx_description
1 polymer ?
#
loop_
_entity_poly.entity_id
_entity_poly.type
_entity_poly.pdbx_seq_one_letter_code
_entity_poly.pdbx_strand_id
1 'polypeptide(L)'
;MTALKDISAAPLAILQPRPIVLPGGALAIHCFSDLDAPAPEAARPEGDAAPAWAARFWQADGRWHGLAILGAATLGPFALTDASGAPVAEVGTPASVATEAAALATHLRETGAPVAELVQFLDEAFEASGSEAAQRFQTDLLRETSQADGFVELVVRPECGGLFLQGWAHSSLTGPLSLLGQAAGVEAVAAVFRRDDILAPAAGFCIFVKDWAGRLDGCKVLFVEHEGGLLRLDLVPDAPAPIAGADATEHVRAMLPRLAASGASVEPFKRIVRPRFDGRNTLAEHPGPTTAAIDRILRTPAGGIFVTGWLLDPLDRVERVILKTSANLYAPLHDRWHRTDRPDLNDAFAPDPRFQGLIDPRERLHGFVCAVSAPAEKLDGAEAYLELVMKDDGCLFLPVELTPCDGPGAAHPVFSALQPHDPALGSLISDHAAPFLASLPRRGAPNRLTVQPLAGGPAGRTVAAVMPVTDLAHLHPVMACLAGQPEASELDLILVAGREGAARLAEELDHQFRFFGLTGALVLVPDHETLAGRLDAGAAASDAPEILVWQTSVLPKSPGWLDRLRAGAAGLPGAAVVSPMLCYEDGSVYFGGSEAATPPRGAVCALVGFERHRIADGAPRPAAAIPAEIALIARAALDQAGGFRGGLWGDRFIGQDLTLRLARSGARPWCDPSAEFWMLDAAPPQGDPARRELVDRVDAALIALQRRRAGGPHLAPVGQKADSKGDRT
;
A
#
# COMPACT_ATOMS: atom_id res chain seq x y z
N MET A 1 36.02 -65.61 5.01
CA MET A 1 34.69 -64.96 5.00
C MET A 1 34.87 -63.51 4.60
N THR A 2 35.22 -63.30 3.34
CA THR A 2 35.43 -61.98 2.76
C THR A 2 34.60 -61.99 1.47
N ALA A 3 33.48 -61.28 1.48
CA ALA A 3 32.71 -61.01 0.27
C ALA A 3 32.60 -59.50 0.18
N LEU A 4 33.46 -58.93 -0.66
CA LEU A 4 33.24 -57.63 -1.27
C LEU A 4 31.84 -57.65 -1.91
N LYS A 5 30.97 -56.72 -1.49
CA LYS A 5 29.89 -56.25 -2.35
C LYS A 5 30.41 -55.00 -3.04
N ASP A 6 31.01 -55.19 -4.21
CA ASP A 6 31.02 -54.18 -5.26
C ASP A 6 29.56 -53.84 -5.57
N ILE A 7 29.11 -52.71 -5.05
CA ILE A 7 27.96 -52.02 -5.62
C ILE A 7 28.55 -51.15 -6.72
N SER A 8 28.60 -51.69 -7.93
CA SER A 8 28.91 -50.94 -9.14
C SER A 8 27.91 -49.79 -9.23
N ALA A 9 28.33 -48.58 -8.82
CA ALA A 9 27.66 -47.36 -9.24
C ALA A 9 27.64 -47.36 -10.78
N ALA A 10 26.52 -46.99 -11.39
CA ALA A 10 26.48 -46.79 -12.84
C ALA A 10 27.59 -45.81 -13.22
N PRO A 11 28.34 -46.04 -14.31
CA PRO A 11 29.38 -45.10 -14.72
C PRO A 11 28.75 -43.72 -14.94
N LEU A 12 29.30 -42.71 -14.26
CA LEU A 12 28.89 -41.32 -14.42
C LEU A 12 29.15 -40.88 -15.86
N ALA A 13 28.23 -40.10 -16.43
CA ALA A 13 28.42 -39.56 -17.77
C ALA A 13 29.60 -38.58 -17.76
N ILE A 14 30.57 -38.78 -18.67
CA ILE A 14 31.70 -37.88 -18.84
C ILE A 14 31.36 -36.85 -19.91
N LEU A 15 31.18 -35.60 -19.51
CA LEU A 15 30.90 -34.47 -20.39
C LEU A 15 32.23 -33.91 -20.92
N GLN A 16 32.34 -33.74 -22.23
CA GLN A 16 33.55 -33.19 -22.87
C GLN A 16 33.30 -31.74 -23.27
N PRO A 17 33.79 -30.75 -22.50
CA PRO A 17 33.55 -29.35 -22.79
C PRO A 17 34.47 -28.80 -23.88
N ARG A 18 33.96 -27.83 -24.64
CA ARG A 18 34.76 -26.88 -25.43
C ARG A 18 34.68 -25.50 -24.76
N PRO A 19 35.64 -25.15 -23.88
CA PRO A 19 35.60 -23.88 -23.16
C PRO A 19 35.99 -22.70 -24.03
N ILE A 20 35.29 -21.59 -23.79
CA ILE A 20 35.54 -20.28 -24.38
C ILE A 20 35.82 -19.32 -23.23
N VAL A 21 37.08 -18.94 -23.08
CA VAL A 21 37.53 -18.06 -22.00
C VAL A 21 37.23 -16.61 -22.40
N LEU A 22 36.48 -15.90 -21.57
CA LEU A 22 36.15 -14.51 -21.83
C LEU A 22 37.41 -13.62 -21.76
N PRO A 23 37.48 -12.54 -22.55
CA PRO A 23 38.54 -11.56 -22.43
C PRO A 23 38.64 -11.04 -20.99
N GLY A 24 39.85 -11.04 -20.42
CA GLY A 24 40.10 -10.72 -19.00
C GLY A 24 40.16 -11.92 -18.07
N GLY A 25 39.81 -13.14 -18.53
CA GLY A 25 40.12 -14.40 -17.84
C GLY A 25 39.37 -14.63 -16.52
N ALA A 26 38.26 -13.92 -16.28
CA ALA A 26 37.45 -14.10 -15.08
C ALA A 26 36.43 -15.25 -15.23
N LEU A 27 35.85 -15.41 -16.41
CA LEU A 27 34.80 -16.40 -16.71
C LEU A 27 35.16 -17.23 -17.95
N ALA A 28 34.62 -18.45 -17.99
CA ALA A 28 34.67 -19.34 -19.13
C ALA A 28 33.28 -19.92 -19.42
N ILE A 29 32.92 -20.01 -20.70
CA ILE A 29 31.70 -20.66 -21.19
C ILE A 29 32.09 -22.04 -21.68
N HIS A 30 31.59 -23.08 -21.04
CA HIS A 30 31.81 -24.48 -21.41
C HIS A 30 30.69 -24.93 -22.33
N CYS A 31 30.99 -25.12 -23.61
CA CYS A 31 30.04 -25.62 -24.61
C CYS A 31 30.06 -27.16 -24.66
N PHE A 32 28.90 -27.78 -24.77
CA PHE A 32 28.70 -29.23 -24.83
C PHE A 32 27.86 -29.59 -26.06
N SER A 33 28.25 -30.65 -26.77
CA SER A 33 27.55 -31.15 -27.95
C SER A 33 27.30 -32.65 -27.88
N ASP A 34 26.28 -33.11 -28.61
CA ASP A 34 26.02 -34.53 -28.91
C ASP A 34 25.80 -35.42 -27.68
N LEU A 35 25.25 -34.86 -26.60
CA LEU A 35 25.00 -35.58 -25.36
C LEU A 35 23.78 -36.51 -25.50
N ASP A 36 23.83 -37.68 -24.84
CA ASP A 36 22.69 -38.59 -24.71
C ASP A 36 21.62 -38.05 -23.73
N ALA A 37 22.03 -37.28 -22.73
CA ALA A 37 21.17 -36.64 -21.73
C ALA A 37 21.79 -35.32 -21.24
N PRO A 38 20.97 -34.33 -20.82
CA PRO A 38 21.47 -33.06 -20.31
C PRO A 38 22.03 -33.23 -18.89
N ALA A 39 23.00 -32.39 -18.51
CA ALA A 39 23.41 -32.28 -17.12
C ALA A 39 22.34 -31.49 -16.33
N PRO A 40 22.14 -31.74 -15.03
CA PRO A 40 21.21 -30.95 -14.23
C PRO A 40 21.64 -29.47 -14.19
N GLU A 41 20.73 -28.55 -14.53
CA GLU A 41 21.01 -27.11 -14.52
C GLU A 41 21.30 -26.58 -13.11
N ALA A 42 20.80 -27.27 -12.07
CA ALA A 42 21.04 -26.95 -10.66
C ALA A 42 22.23 -27.70 -10.03
N ALA A 43 23.03 -28.41 -10.83
CA ALA A 43 24.24 -29.07 -10.33
C ALA A 43 25.27 -28.06 -9.81
N ARG A 44 26.25 -28.52 -9.04
CA ARG A 44 27.36 -27.69 -8.55
C ARG A 44 28.70 -28.40 -8.76
N PRO A 45 29.80 -27.67 -9.06
CA PRO A 45 31.13 -28.26 -9.03
C PRO A 45 31.48 -28.66 -7.59
N GLU A 46 32.11 -29.82 -7.41
CA GLU A 46 32.51 -30.32 -6.10
C GLU A 46 33.62 -29.44 -5.47
N GLY A 47 33.38 -28.87 -4.28
CA GLY A 47 34.38 -28.11 -3.48
C GLY A 47 33.83 -26.87 -2.72
N ASP A 48 34.42 -26.54 -1.56
CA ASP A 48 33.98 -25.50 -0.59
C ASP A 48 34.07 -24.03 -1.09
N ALA A 49 34.69 -23.81 -2.26
CA ALA A 49 34.84 -22.49 -2.90
C ALA A 49 34.39 -22.49 -4.38
N ALA A 50 33.53 -23.44 -4.77
CA ALA A 50 33.16 -23.64 -6.16
C ALA A 50 32.35 -22.46 -6.75
N PRO A 51 32.68 -21.97 -7.97
CA PRO A 51 31.91 -20.95 -8.65
C PRO A 51 30.49 -21.45 -8.96
N ALA A 52 29.52 -20.54 -9.03
CA ALA A 52 28.14 -20.87 -9.38
C ALA A 52 28.09 -21.55 -10.76
N TRP A 53 27.55 -22.77 -10.83
CA TRP A 53 27.22 -23.45 -12.08
C TRP A 53 25.89 -22.90 -12.58
N ALA A 54 25.94 -22.09 -13.62
CA ALA A 54 24.79 -21.67 -14.37
C ALA A 54 24.86 -22.36 -15.74
N ALA A 55 23.89 -23.20 -16.06
CA ALA A 55 23.88 -23.93 -17.32
C ALA A 55 22.49 -23.95 -17.97
N ARG A 56 22.49 -24.04 -19.29
CA ARG A 56 21.30 -24.22 -20.12
C ARG A 56 21.55 -25.30 -21.15
N PHE A 57 20.58 -26.20 -21.31
CA PHE A 57 20.63 -27.29 -22.29
C PHE A 57 19.41 -27.26 -23.21
N TRP A 58 19.62 -27.60 -24.48
CA TRP A 58 18.57 -27.68 -25.49
C TRP A 58 18.73 -28.95 -26.33
N GLN A 59 17.67 -29.33 -27.03
CA GLN A 59 17.67 -30.51 -27.89
C GLN A 59 17.65 -30.11 -29.37
N ALA A 60 18.54 -30.71 -30.16
CA ALA A 60 18.59 -30.57 -31.61
C ALA A 60 18.90 -31.94 -32.23
N ASP A 61 18.22 -32.32 -33.31
CA ASP A 61 18.40 -33.60 -34.02
C ASP A 61 18.41 -34.86 -33.12
N GLY A 62 17.62 -34.82 -32.03
CA GLY A 62 17.50 -35.93 -31.07
C GLY A 62 18.67 -36.06 -30.09
N ARG A 63 19.64 -35.13 -30.11
CA ARG A 63 20.77 -35.03 -29.19
C ARG A 63 20.65 -33.81 -28.28
N TRP A 64 21.30 -33.87 -27.12
CA TRP A 64 21.36 -32.75 -26.18
C TRP A 64 22.63 -31.94 -26.37
N HIS A 65 22.48 -30.62 -26.35
CA HIS A 65 23.56 -29.65 -26.42
C HIS A 65 23.39 -28.67 -25.26
N GLY A 66 24.44 -27.97 -24.87
CA GLY A 66 24.34 -27.06 -23.75
C GLY A 66 25.53 -26.14 -23.59
N LEU A 67 25.36 -25.15 -22.75
CA LEU A 67 26.43 -24.29 -22.29
C LEU A 67 26.35 -24.10 -20.77
N ALA A 68 27.53 -23.97 -20.14
CA ALA A 68 27.64 -23.65 -18.72
C ALA A 68 28.66 -22.53 -18.49
N ILE A 69 28.36 -21.63 -17.55
CA ILE A 69 29.23 -20.52 -17.17
C ILE A 69 29.91 -20.87 -15.86
N LEU A 70 31.24 -20.75 -15.86
CA LEU A 70 32.10 -21.03 -14.71
C LEU A 70 33.21 -19.99 -14.60
N GLY A 71 33.90 -19.96 -13.46
CA GLY A 71 35.14 -19.20 -13.33
C GLY A 71 36.23 -19.79 -14.24
N ALA A 72 37.07 -18.95 -14.85
CA ALA A 72 38.10 -19.43 -15.78
C ALA A 72 39.17 -20.34 -15.14
N ALA A 73 39.24 -20.39 -13.81
CA ALA A 73 40.07 -21.36 -13.08
C ALA A 73 39.58 -22.82 -13.25
N THR A 74 38.37 -23.03 -13.75
CA THR A 74 37.69 -24.34 -13.85
C THR A 74 37.87 -25.00 -15.22
N LEU A 75 39.07 -24.89 -15.82
CA LEU A 75 39.41 -25.50 -17.12
C LEU A 75 39.93 -26.95 -17.03
N GLY A 76 40.16 -27.47 -15.82
CA GLY A 76 40.54 -28.87 -15.58
C GLY A 76 39.33 -29.79 -15.41
N PRO A 77 39.54 -31.11 -15.22
CA PRO A 77 38.44 -32.03 -14.93
C PRO A 77 37.84 -31.77 -13.53
N PHE A 78 36.52 -31.87 -13.40
CA PHE A 78 35.82 -31.71 -12.13
C PHE A 78 34.52 -32.52 -12.10
N ALA A 79 34.09 -32.92 -10.91
CA ALA A 79 32.80 -33.59 -10.72
C ALA A 79 31.67 -32.58 -10.49
N LEU A 80 30.49 -32.89 -11.01
CA LEU A 80 29.24 -32.19 -10.74
C LEU A 80 28.42 -32.99 -9.73
N THR A 81 27.88 -32.31 -8.72
CA THR A 81 27.00 -32.90 -7.70
C THR A 81 25.61 -32.27 -7.73
N ASP A 82 24.58 -33.03 -7.34
CA ASP A 82 23.24 -32.49 -7.11
C ASP A 82 23.13 -31.71 -5.79
N ALA A 83 21.93 -31.21 -5.47
CA ALA A 83 21.66 -30.47 -4.23
C ALA A 83 21.87 -31.30 -2.94
N SER A 84 21.93 -32.63 -3.03
CA SER A 84 22.21 -33.53 -1.91
C SER A 84 23.71 -33.87 -1.78
N GLY A 85 24.54 -33.39 -2.71
CA GLY A 85 25.97 -33.68 -2.77
C GLY A 85 26.30 -35.00 -3.46
N ALA A 86 25.34 -35.66 -4.11
CA ALA A 86 25.59 -36.88 -4.86
C ALA A 86 26.17 -36.55 -6.25
N PRO A 87 27.19 -37.27 -6.74
CA PRO A 87 27.77 -37.02 -8.05
C PRO A 87 26.78 -37.37 -9.16
N VAL A 88 26.62 -36.47 -10.14
CA VAL A 88 25.68 -36.59 -11.27
C VAL A 88 26.36 -36.67 -12.63
N ALA A 89 27.52 -36.04 -12.80
CA ALA A 89 28.32 -36.12 -14.03
C ALA A 89 29.78 -35.74 -13.73
N GLU A 90 30.69 -36.13 -14.62
CA GLU A 90 32.09 -35.71 -14.56
C GLU A 90 32.40 -34.87 -15.80
N VAL A 91 32.96 -33.67 -15.61
CA VAL A 91 33.41 -32.82 -16.71
C VAL A 91 34.87 -33.14 -16.97
N GLY A 92 35.17 -33.62 -18.18
CA GLY A 92 36.50 -34.04 -18.59
C GLY A 92 37.42 -32.89 -19.02
N THR A 93 38.67 -33.22 -19.31
CA THR A 93 39.67 -32.25 -19.79
C THR A 93 39.32 -31.74 -21.19
N PRO A 94 39.26 -30.42 -21.41
CA PRO A 94 38.96 -29.86 -22.72
C PRO A 94 40.06 -30.16 -23.75
N ALA A 95 39.66 -30.52 -24.97
CA ALA A 95 40.60 -30.79 -26.06
C ALA A 95 41.23 -29.50 -26.64
N SER A 96 40.54 -28.36 -26.51
CA SER A 96 41.00 -27.05 -26.99
C SER A 96 40.27 -25.94 -26.25
N VAL A 97 40.85 -24.73 -26.20
CA VAL A 97 40.27 -23.54 -25.58
C VAL A 97 40.19 -22.43 -26.62
N ALA A 98 39.04 -21.76 -26.73
CA ALA A 98 38.87 -20.58 -27.58
C ALA A 98 38.73 -19.31 -26.74
N THR A 99 38.91 -18.15 -27.37
CA THR A 99 38.74 -16.84 -26.71
C THR A 99 37.86 -15.86 -27.50
N GLU A 100 37.51 -16.23 -28.74
CA GLU A 100 36.76 -15.38 -29.66
C GLU A 100 35.27 -15.70 -29.63
N ALA A 101 34.42 -14.67 -29.73
CA ALA A 101 32.97 -14.82 -29.78
C ALA A 101 32.50 -15.65 -31.00
N ALA A 102 33.25 -15.59 -32.11
CA ALA A 102 32.99 -16.38 -33.31
C ALA A 102 32.99 -17.90 -33.05
N ALA A 103 33.78 -18.38 -32.09
CA ALA A 103 33.78 -19.79 -31.70
C ALA A 103 32.46 -20.20 -31.03
N LEU A 104 31.91 -19.33 -30.18
CA LEU A 104 30.60 -19.55 -29.55
C LEU A 104 29.49 -19.46 -30.58
N ALA A 105 29.50 -18.44 -31.44
CA ALA A 105 28.54 -18.28 -32.52
C ALA A 105 28.51 -19.49 -33.47
N THR A 106 29.67 -20.08 -33.75
CA THR A 106 29.78 -21.31 -34.55
C THR A 106 29.13 -22.49 -33.85
N HIS A 107 29.44 -22.70 -32.56
CA HIS A 107 28.81 -23.74 -31.77
C HIS A 107 27.29 -23.61 -31.76
N LEU A 108 26.75 -22.42 -31.43
CA LEU A 108 25.30 -22.18 -31.38
C LEU A 108 24.60 -22.49 -32.71
N ARG A 109 25.23 -22.14 -33.85
CA ARG A 109 24.70 -22.44 -35.19
C ARG A 109 24.73 -23.94 -35.51
N GLU A 110 25.83 -24.62 -35.22
CA GLU A 110 25.99 -26.06 -35.48
C GLU A 110 25.01 -26.90 -34.64
N THR A 111 24.66 -26.44 -33.46
CA THR A 111 23.78 -27.16 -32.52
C THR A 111 22.31 -26.70 -32.57
N GLY A 112 21.92 -25.85 -33.52
CA GLY A 112 20.54 -25.34 -33.64
C GLY A 112 20.02 -24.64 -32.37
N ALA A 113 20.88 -23.89 -31.68
CA ALA A 113 20.59 -23.36 -30.35
C ALA A 113 19.56 -22.21 -30.38
N PRO A 114 18.73 -22.05 -29.33
CA PRO A 114 17.84 -20.89 -29.18
C PRO A 114 18.65 -19.64 -28.82
N VAL A 115 19.25 -19.01 -29.83
CA VAL A 115 20.26 -17.94 -29.66
C VAL A 115 19.76 -16.80 -28.77
N ALA A 116 18.51 -16.35 -28.92
CA ALA A 116 18.00 -15.22 -28.15
C ALA A 116 17.88 -15.53 -26.64
N GLU A 117 17.32 -16.69 -26.28
CA GLU A 117 17.24 -17.17 -24.89
C GLU A 117 18.64 -17.29 -24.27
N LEU A 118 19.59 -17.82 -25.03
CA LEU A 118 20.95 -18.00 -24.56
C LEU A 118 21.70 -16.69 -24.41
N VAL A 119 21.47 -15.70 -25.28
CA VAL A 119 22.03 -14.35 -25.11
C VAL A 119 21.51 -13.69 -23.85
N GLN A 120 20.22 -13.82 -23.54
CA GLN A 120 19.65 -13.31 -22.29
C GLN A 120 20.25 -13.99 -21.05
N PHE A 121 20.40 -15.32 -21.11
CA PHE A 121 21.09 -16.08 -20.06
C PHE A 121 22.54 -15.62 -19.84
N LEU A 122 23.27 -15.33 -20.93
CA LEU A 122 24.63 -14.78 -20.85
C LEU A 122 24.64 -13.35 -20.27
N ASP A 123 23.64 -12.54 -20.61
CA ASP A 123 23.50 -11.15 -20.13
C ASP A 123 23.39 -11.10 -18.60
N GLU A 124 22.46 -11.88 -18.03
CA GLU A 124 22.26 -11.98 -16.58
C GLU A 124 23.56 -12.40 -15.86
N ALA A 125 24.31 -13.34 -16.44
CA ALA A 125 25.57 -13.79 -15.88
C ALA A 125 26.70 -12.75 -16.02
N PHE A 126 26.73 -11.99 -17.11
CA PHE A 126 27.75 -10.96 -17.34
C PHE A 126 27.50 -9.72 -16.50
N GLU A 127 26.25 -9.30 -16.31
CA GLU A 127 25.88 -8.22 -15.40
C GLU A 127 26.34 -8.51 -13.96
N ALA A 128 26.10 -9.74 -13.48
CA ALA A 128 26.56 -10.17 -12.15
C ALA A 128 28.10 -10.09 -11.99
N SER A 129 28.86 -10.18 -13.09
CA SER A 129 30.32 -10.09 -13.08
C SER A 129 30.87 -8.66 -13.12
N GLY A 130 30.10 -7.68 -13.62
CA GLY A 130 30.52 -6.28 -13.77
C GLY A 130 31.67 -6.03 -14.77
N SER A 131 32.00 -6.98 -15.65
CA SER A 131 33.15 -6.90 -16.55
C SER A 131 32.83 -6.19 -17.88
N GLU A 132 33.47 -5.05 -18.17
CA GLU A 132 33.40 -4.39 -19.48
C GLU A 132 33.84 -5.31 -20.63
N ALA A 133 34.76 -6.22 -20.36
CA ALA A 133 35.28 -7.15 -21.35
C ALA A 133 34.23 -8.23 -21.72
N ALA A 134 33.38 -8.61 -20.77
CA ALA A 134 32.25 -9.51 -21.02
C ALA A 134 31.16 -8.82 -21.86
N GLN A 135 30.88 -7.54 -21.61
CA GLN A 135 29.94 -6.74 -22.41
C GLN A 135 30.41 -6.57 -23.87
N ARG A 136 31.71 -6.39 -24.09
CA ARG A 136 32.30 -6.36 -25.45
C ARG A 136 32.15 -7.72 -26.14
N PHE A 137 32.51 -8.80 -25.44
CA PHE A 137 32.35 -10.16 -25.97
C PHE A 137 30.90 -10.47 -26.35
N GLN A 138 29.93 -10.04 -25.55
CA GLN A 138 28.50 -10.19 -25.84
C GLN A 138 28.08 -9.40 -27.09
N THR A 139 28.58 -8.18 -27.25
CA THR A 139 28.32 -7.36 -28.45
C THR A 139 28.89 -8.04 -29.70
N ASP A 140 30.10 -8.60 -29.61
CA ASP A 140 30.72 -9.35 -30.71
C ASP A 140 29.94 -10.63 -31.02
N LEU A 141 29.50 -11.37 -30.00
CA LEU A 141 28.64 -12.55 -30.16
C LEU A 141 27.36 -12.21 -30.92
N LEU A 142 26.66 -11.16 -30.49
CA LEU A 142 25.46 -10.66 -31.15
C LEU A 142 25.72 -10.27 -32.62
N ARG A 143 26.90 -9.69 -32.94
CA ARG A 143 27.28 -9.39 -34.34
C ARG A 143 27.47 -10.64 -35.18
N GLU A 144 28.04 -11.70 -34.61
CA GLU A 144 28.32 -12.95 -35.30
C GLU A 144 27.09 -13.85 -35.47
N THR A 145 26.12 -13.74 -34.57
CA THR A 145 24.88 -14.56 -34.61
C THR A 145 23.70 -13.86 -35.27
N SER A 146 23.74 -12.54 -35.46
CA SER A 146 22.67 -11.76 -36.08
C SER A 146 22.79 -11.67 -37.60
N GLN A 147 21.65 -11.55 -38.27
CA GLN A 147 21.56 -11.23 -39.69
C GLN A 147 21.45 -9.71 -39.89
N ALA A 148 22.30 -9.14 -40.76
CA ALA A 148 22.17 -7.75 -41.19
C ALA A 148 20.84 -7.56 -41.93
N ASP A 149 19.99 -6.66 -41.42
CA ASP A 149 18.60 -6.56 -41.87
C ASP A 149 18.20 -5.15 -42.30
N GLY A 150 18.83 -4.10 -41.76
CA GLY A 150 18.44 -2.73 -42.10
C GLY A 150 19.21 -1.64 -41.38
N PHE A 151 18.70 -0.41 -41.49
CA PHE A 151 19.31 0.78 -40.91
C PHE A 151 18.30 1.60 -40.10
N VAL A 152 18.79 2.19 -39.00
CA VAL A 152 18.09 3.23 -38.25
C VAL A 152 18.55 4.59 -38.75
N GLU A 153 17.62 5.36 -39.31
CA GLU A 153 17.89 6.67 -39.92
C GLU A 153 17.57 7.82 -38.97
N LEU A 154 16.56 7.66 -38.12
CA LEU A 154 16.08 8.71 -37.23
C LEU A 154 15.90 8.17 -35.81
N VAL A 155 16.41 8.97 -34.87
CA VAL A 155 16.26 8.78 -33.44
C VAL A 155 15.41 9.92 -32.91
N VAL A 156 14.31 9.59 -32.26
CA VAL A 156 13.34 10.55 -31.73
C VAL A 156 13.16 10.28 -30.23
N ARG A 157 13.18 11.36 -29.44
CA ARG A 157 12.98 11.36 -27.99
C ARG A 157 11.68 12.08 -27.66
N PRO A 158 10.55 11.35 -27.55
CA PRO A 158 9.27 11.92 -27.20
C PRO A 158 9.29 12.63 -25.85
N GLU A 159 8.47 13.66 -25.69
CA GLU A 159 8.26 14.34 -24.39
C GLU A 159 7.65 13.41 -23.33
N CYS A 160 6.98 12.34 -23.75
CA CYS A 160 6.41 11.34 -22.86
C CYS A 160 7.44 10.40 -22.22
N GLY A 161 8.73 10.56 -22.56
CA GLY A 161 9.77 9.59 -22.28
C GLY A 161 9.77 8.43 -23.27
N GLY A 162 10.81 7.60 -23.18
CA GLY A 162 11.05 6.49 -24.10
C GLY A 162 11.91 6.87 -25.31
N LEU A 163 12.02 5.92 -26.23
CA LEU A 163 12.80 6.03 -27.46
C LEU A 163 11.96 5.62 -28.66
N PHE A 164 11.86 6.50 -29.66
CA PHE A 164 11.25 6.20 -30.93
C PHE A 164 12.33 6.15 -32.02
N LEU A 165 12.35 5.08 -32.79
CA LEU A 165 13.30 4.85 -33.86
C LEU A 165 12.54 4.72 -35.18
N GLN A 166 13.10 5.29 -36.24
CA GLN A 166 12.58 5.11 -37.59
C GLN A 166 13.72 4.76 -38.54
N GLY A 167 13.42 3.87 -39.47
CA GLY A 167 14.37 3.43 -40.48
C GLY A 167 13.73 2.52 -41.50
N TRP A 168 14.52 1.61 -42.06
CA TRP A 168 14.04 0.57 -42.97
C TRP A 168 14.74 -0.76 -42.72
N ALA A 169 14.05 -1.84 -43.02
CA ALA A 169 14.50 -3.20 -42.81
C ALA A 169 14.01 -4.12 -43.94
N HIS A 170 14.77 -5.18 -44.23
CA HIS A 170 14.36 -6.25 -45.14
C HIS A 170 13.26 -7.12 -44.51
N SER A 171 13.34 -7.37 -43.21
CA SER A 171 12.29 -8.03 -42.43
C SER A 171 11.13 -7.10 -42.13
N SER A 172 9.91 -7.64 -42.12
CA SER A 172 8.69 -6.88 -41.83
C SER A 172 8.47 -6.74 -40.32
N LEU A 173 9.22 -5.85 -39.68
CA LEU A 173 9.15 -5.61 -38.23
C LEU A 173 7.77 -5.09 -37.81
N THR A 174 6.91 -5.98 -37.29
CA THR A 174 5.59 -5.62 -36.76
C THR A 174 5.31 -6.32 -35.45
N GLY A 175 4.57 -5.65 -34.56
CA GLY A 175 4.19 -6.24 -33.28
C GLY A 175 5.23 -6.06 -32.18
N PRO A 176 5.07 -6.79 -31.06
CA PRO A 176 6.05 -6.79 -29.98
C PRO A 176 7.43 -7.28 -30.46
N LEU A 177 8.48 -6.66 -29.95
CA LEU A 177 9.88 -6.98 -30.24
C LEU A 177 10.70 -6.96 -28.95
N SER A 178 11.76 -7.77 -28.91
CA SER A 178 12.77 -7.71 -27.86
C SER A 178 14.04 -7.06 -28.41
N LEU A 179 14.53 -6.02 -27.71
CA LEU A 179 15.85 -5.45 -27.98
C LEU A 179 16.90 -6.17 -27.13
N LEU A 180 18.08 -6.43 -27.70
CA LEU A 180 19.19 -7.11 -27.03
C LEU A 180 20.46 -6.24 -26.97
N GLY A 181 21.41 -6.59 -26.09
CA GLY A 181 22.68 -5.88 -25.89
C GLY A 181 22.55 -4.72 -24.90
N GLN A 182 23.11 -3.55 -25.20
CA GLN A 182 23.03 -2.36 -24.32
C GLN A 182 21.58 -1.83 -24.10
N ALA A 183 20.61 -2.43 -24.77
CA ALA A 183 19.18 -2.16 -24.70
C ALA A 183 18.38 -3.36 -24.15
N ALA A 184 19.05 -4.38 -23.59
CA ALA A 184 18.43 -5.64 -23.20
C ALA A 184 17.32 -5.47 -22.15
N GLY A 185 16.27 -6.28 -22.29
CA GLY A 185 15.18 -6.39 -21.31
C GLY A 185 14.08 -5.35 -21.41
N VAL A 186 14.07 -4.48 -22.45
CA VAL A 186 13.02 -3.47 -22.63
C VAL A 186 12.06 -3.89 -23.74
N GLU A 187 10.78 -4.06 -23.40
CA GLU A 187 9.73 -4.34 -24.38
C GLU A 187 9.62 -3.20 -25.39
N ALA A 188 9.71 -3.56 -26.67
CA ALA A 188 9.55 -2.65 -27.79
C ALA A 188 8.35 -3.06 -28.64
N VAL A 189 7.80 -2.10 -29.38
CA VAL A 189 6.75 -2.36 -30.36
C VAL A 189 7.13 -1.77 -31.70
N ALA A 190 6.88 -2.53 -32.78
CA ALA A 190 7.10 -2.06 -34.13
C ALA A 190 5.82 -1.97 -34.95
N ALA A 191 5.87 -1.03 -35.89
CA ALA A 191 4.94 -0.92 -37.00
C ALA A 191 5.71 -0.62 -38.29
N VAL A 192 5.20 -1.10 -39.43
CA VAL A 192 5.81 -0.85 -40.74
C VAL A 192 5.06 0.24 -41.50
N PHE A 193 5.72 0.87 -42.47
CA PHE A 193 5.08 1.78 -43.41
C PHE A 193 5.69 1.63 -44.81
N ARG A 194 4.90 1.95 -45.84
CA ARG A 194 5.36 1.87 -47.23
C ARG A 194 6.33 3.02 -47.55
N ARG A 195 7.42 2.65 -48.22
CA ARG A 195 8.39 3.54 -48.83
C ARG A 195 8.39 3.35 -50.35
N ASP A 196 8.40 4.44 -51.09
CA ASP A 196 8.44 4.41 -52.56
C ASP A 196 9.88 4.38 -53.10
N ASP A 197 10.86 4.70 -52.24
CA ASP A 197 12.29 4.74 -52.54
C ASP A 197 13.02 3.42 -52.24
N ILE A 198 12.33 2.42 -51.71
CA ILE A 198 12.90 1.10 -51.35
C ILE A 198 12.15 0.00 -52.10
N LEU A 199 12.91 -0.96 -52.65
CA LEU A 199 12.35 -2.12 -53.35
C LEU A 199 11.85 -3.18 -52.36
N ALA A 200 10.70 -3.78 -52.67
CA ALA A 200 10.19 -4.94 -51.92
C ALA A 200 11.23 -6.09 -51.93
N PRO A 201 11.36 -6.87 -50.84
CA PRO A 201 10.47 -6.95 -49.68
C PRO A 201 10.72 -5.92 -48.56
N ALA A 202 11.74 -5.06 -48.69
CA ALA A 202 12.09 -4.12 -47.63
C ALA A 202 11.01 -3.03 -47.43
N ALA A 203 10.81 -2.61 -46.18
CA ALA A 203 9.82 -1.62 -45.79
C ALA A 203 10.40 -0.64 -44.75
N GLY A 204 9.74 0.51 -44.62
CA GLY A 204 10.03 1.41 -43.51
C GLY A 204 9.50 0.82 -42.20
N PHE A 205 10.19 1.06 -41.09
CA PHE A 205 9.72 0.68 -39.75
C PHE A 205 9.73 1.87 -38.80
N CYS A 206 8.89 1.79 -37.78
CA CYS A 206 8.95 2.60 -36.58
C CYS A 206 8.97 1.66 -35.37
N ILE A 207 9.92 1.85 -34.45
CA ILE A 207 10.02 1.11 -33.18
C ILE A 207 9.83 2.11 -32.04
N PHE A 208 8.98 1.78 -31.06
CA PHE A 208 8.87 2.54 -29.82
C PHE A 208 9.24 1.67 -28.62
N VAL A 209 10.10 2.24 -27.76
CA VAL A 209 10.59 1.64 -26.51
C VAL A 209 10.14 2.54 -25.37
N LYS A 210 9.18 2.07 -24.56
CA LYS A 210 8.53 2.91 -23.55
C LYS A 210 9.46 3.31 -22.41
N ASP A 211 10.13 2.33 -21.82
CA ASP A 211 10.92 2.50 -20.59
C ASP A 211 12.43 2.54 -20.91
N TRP A 212 12.79 3.32 -21.93
CA TRP A 212 14.19 3.46 -22.36
C TRP A 212 15.03 4.21 -21.31
N ALA A 213 15.91 3.48 -20.63
CA ALA A 213 16.89 4.02 -19.67
C ALA A 213 18.34 4.06 -20.22
N GLY A 214 18.56 3.52 -21.43
CA GLY A 214 19.88 3.41 -22.04
C GLY A 214 20.44 4.74 -22.57
N ARG A 215 21.73 4.76 -22.89
CA ARG A 215 22.36 5.84 -23.68
C ARG A 215 22.58 5.31 -25.09
N LEU A 216 22.15 6.08 -26.10
CA LEU A 216 22.54 5.81 -27.50
C LEU A 216 23.93 6.36 -27.83
N ASP A 217 24.57 7.07 -26.90
CA ASP A 217 25.89 7.66 -27.09
C ASP A 217 26.92 6.54 -27.35
N GLY A 218 27.44 6.47 -28.59
CA GLY A 218 28.39 5.43 -29.01
C GLY A 218 27.75 4.11 -29.46
N CYS A 219 26.43 3.97 -29.37
CA CYS A 219 25.70 2.85 -29.96
C CYS A 219 25.69 2.98 -31.48
N LYS A 220 26.23 1.98 -32.18
CA LYS A 220 26.27 1.95 -33.66
C LYS A 220 25.33 0.91 -34.28
N VAL A 221 24.76 0.04 -33.45
CA VAL A 221 23.99 -1.12 -33.89
C VAL A 221 22.95 -1.46 -32.84
N LEU A 222 21.76 -1.86 -33.28
CA LEU A 222 20.73 -2.44 -32.44
C LEU A 222 20.46 -3.88 -32.88
N PHE A 223 20.30 -4.76 -31.90
CA PHE A 223 19.95 -6.15 -32.13
C PHE A 223 18.49 -6.37 -31.73
N VAL A 224 17.72 -6.96 -32.63
CA VAL A 224 16.29 -7.15 -32.48
C VAL A 224 15.98 -8.64 -32.63
N GLU A 225 15.29 -9.21 -31.66
CA GLU A 225 14.69 -10.53 -31.82
C GLU A 225 13.29 -10.37 -32.44
N HIS A 226 13.06 -11.06 -33.56
CA HIS A 226 11.77 -11.05 -34.26
C HIS A 226 11.51 -12.40 -34.93
N GLU A 227 10.32 -12.96 -34.72
CA GLU A 227 9.88 -14.26 -35.29
C GLU A 227 10.90 -15.42 -35.09
N GLY A 228 11.60 -15.43 -33.94
CA GLY A 228 12.61 -16.44 -33.61
C GLY A 228 13.96 -16.25 -34.30
N GLY A 229 14.14 -15.17 -35.06
CA GLY A 229 15.39 -14.75 -35.68
C GLY A 229 16.03 -13.56 -34.95
N LEU A 230 17.36 -13.49 -35.00
CA LEU A 230 18.12 -12.36 -34.49
C LEU A 230 18.56 -11.44 -35.64
N LEU A 231 18.05 -10.22 -35.64
CA LEU A 231 18.26 -9.22 -36.69
C LEU A 231 19.15 -8.08 -36.18
N ARG A 232 19.90 -7.49 -37.12
CA ARG A 232 20.83 -6.38 -36.86
C ARG A 232 20.42 -5.15 -37.65
N LEU A 233 20.18 -4.06 -36.93
CA LEU A 233 19.89 -2.74 -37.47
C LEU A 233 21.07 -1.80 -37.22
N ASP A 234 21.72 -1.35 -38.28
CA ASP A 234 22.88 -0.46 -38.19
C ASP A 234 22.43 1.01 -38.08
N LEU A 235 22.97 1.77 -37.13
CA LEU A 235 22.68 3.21 -37.02
C LEU A 235 23.50 3.95 -38.07
N VAL A 236 22.85 4.86 -38.81
CA VAL A 236 23.53 5.63 -39.86
C VAL A 236 24.67 6.48 -39.24
N PRO A 237 25.92 6.40 -39.74
CA PRO A 237 27.08 7.07 -39.13
C PRO A 237 26.96 8.59 -38.99
N ASP A 238 26.25 9.24 -39.92
CA ASP A 238 25.99 10.69 -39.95
C ASP A 238 24.51 11.00 -39.63
N ALA A 239 23.86 10.16 -38.80
CA ALA A 239 22.47 10.37 -38.42
C ALA A 239 22.29 11.79 -37.84
N PRO A 240 21.21 12.52 -38.22
CA PRO A 240 20.93 13.82 -37.65
C PRO A 240 20.79 13.73 -36.13
N ALA A 241 21.06 14.84 -35.44
CA ALA A 241 20.88 14.92 -34.00
C ALA A 241 19.46 14.45 -33.60
N PRO A 242 19.30 13.74 -32.47
CA PRO A 242 18.00 13.21 -32.09
C PRO A 242 16.93 14.30 -32.04
N ILE A 243 15.78 14.05 -32.68
CA ILE A 243 14.62 14.94 -32.61
C ILE A 243 14.06 14.85 -31.19
N ALA A 244 13.81 15.97 -30.53
CA ALA A 244 13.31 16.01 -29.16
C ALA A 244 12.24 17.10 -28.97
N GLY A 245 11.48 17.03 -27.88
CA GLY A 245 10.48 18.05 -27.54
C GLY A 245 9.25 18.00 -28.47
N ALA A 246 8.65 19.16 -28.73
CA ALA A 246 7.44 19.28 -29.56
C ALA A 246 7.61 18.72 -30.98
N ASP A 247 8.80 18.90 -31.58
CA ASP A 247 9.12 18.39 -32.92
C ASP A 247 9.10 16.86 -32.96
N ALA A 248 9.48 16.19 -31.86
CA ALA A 248 9.41 14.74 -31.74
C ALA A 248 7.96 14.25 -31.77
N THR A 249 7.08 14.94 -31.03
CA THR A 249 5.65 14.62 -30.98
C THR A 249 4.99 14.84 -32.34
N GLU A 250 5.30 15.95 -33.02
CA GLU A 250 4.75 16.24 -34.35
C GLU A 250 5.26 15.27 -35.42
N HIS A 251 6.53 14.86 -35.34
CA HIS A 251 7.09 13.82 -36.21
C HIS A 251 6.33 12.50 -36.09
N VAL A 252 6.10 12.02 -34.87
CA VAL A 252 5.32 10.78 -34.65
C VAL A 252 3.88 10.94 -35.11
N ARG A 253 3.26 12.11 -34.91
CA ARG A 253 1.91 12.43 -35.39
C ARG A 253 1.81 12.35 -36.91
N ALA A 254 2.80 12.86 -37.63
CA ALA A 254 2.86 12.77 -39.09
C ALA A 254 3.04 11.32 -39.58
N MET A 255 3.74 10.48 -38.81
CA MET A 255 3.95 9.07 -39.14
C MET A 255 2.74 8.19 -38.85
N LEU A 256 1.97 8.47 -37.80
CA LEU A 256 0.89 7.62 -37.31
C LEU A 256 -0.12 7.16 -38.39
N PRO A 257 -0.62 8.01 -39.31
CA PRO A 257 -1.55 7.58 -40.37
C PRO A 257 -0.94 6.65 -41.42
N ARG A 258 0.40 6.58 -41.49
CA ARG A 258 1.15 5.76 -42.46
C ARG A 258 1.50 4.37 -41.91
N LEU A 259 1.36 4.17 -40.61
CA LEU A 259 1.74 2.93 -39.93
C LEU A 259 0.73 1.81 -40.23
N ALA A 260 1.25 0.65 -40.59
CA ALA A 260 0.53 -0.59 -40.75
C ALA A 260 1.00 -1.59 -39.67
N ALA A 261 0.12 -1.87 -38.71
CA ALA A 261 0.31 -2.90 -37.70
C ALA A 261 -1.04 -3.30 -37.08
N SER A 262 -1.06 -4.33 -36.23
CA SER A 262 -2.24 -4.68 -35.45
C SER A 262 -2.65 -3.52 -34.51
N GLY A 263 -3.94 -3.44 -34.15
CA GLY A 263 -4.43 -2.35 -33.27
C GLY A 263 -3.64 -2.22 -31.96
N ALA A 264 -3.31 -3.35 -31.32
CA ALA A 264 -2.51 -3.38 -30.09
C ALA A 264 -1.09 -2.80 -30.27
N SER A 265 -0.53 -2.91 -31.48
CA SER A 265 0.81 -2.42 -31.80
C SER A 265 0.85 -0.92 -32.14
N VAL A 266 -0.29 -0.36 -32.58
CA VAL A 266 -0.40 1.08 -32.90
C VAL A 266 -0.64 1.93 -31.64
N GLU A 267 -1.31 1.37 -30.63
CA GLU A 267 -1.68 2.08 -29.39
C GLU A 267 -0.51 2.81 -28.68
N PRO A 268 0.69 2.22 -28.53
CA PRO A 268 1.81 2.92 -27.92
C PRO A 268 2.24 4.18 -28.71
N PHE A 269 2.14 4.16 -30.04
CA PHE A 269 2.46 5.33 -30.87
C PHE A 269 1.42 6.44 -30.71
N LYS A 270 0.14 6.09 -30.58
CA LYS A 270 -0.92 7.08 -30.29
C LYS A 270 -0.68 7.80 -28.97
N ARG A 271 -0.18 7.10 -27.94
CA ARG A 271 0.11 7.67 -26.62
C ARG A 271 1.21 8.74 -26.67
N ILE A 272 2.15 8.64 -27.61
CA ILE A 272 3.19 9.65 -27.81
C ILE A 272 2.56 10.99 -28.19
N VAL A 273 1.60 10.96 -29.13
CA VAL A 273 1.05 12.16 -29.77
C VAL A 273 -0.12 12.80 -29.03
N ARG A 274 -0.54 12.20 -27.91
CA ARG A 274 -1.62 12.72 -27.06
C ARG A 274 -1.26 14.13 -26.58
N PRO A 275 -2.25 15.05 -26.54
CA PRO A 275 -2.06 16.38 -25.96
C PRO A 275 -1.43 16.28 -24.56
N ARG A 276 -0.62 17.29 -24.21
CA ARG A 276 0.00 17.40 -22.89
C ARG A 276 -0.60 18.58 -22.15
N PHE A 277 -0.56 18.49 -20.83
CA PHE A 277 -0.95 19.59 -19.98
C PHE A 277 0.08 20.72 -20.10
N ASP A 278 -0.38 21.90 -20.49
CA ASP A 278 0.42 23.11 -20.68
C ASP A 278 0.08 24.20 -19.63
N GLY A 279 -0.59 23.82 -18.54
CA GLY A 279 -1.08 24.73 -17.51
C GLY A 279 -2.50 25.25 -17.75
N ARG A 280 -3.09 25.03 -18.95
CA ARG A 280 -4.42 25.59 -19.29
C ARG A 280 -5.56 24.64 -18.95
N ASN A 281 -6.71 25.22 -18.65
CA ASN A 281 -7.97 24.49 -18.47
C ASN A 281 -8.64 24.27 -19.83
N THR A 282 -8.20 23.24 -20.57
CA THR A 282 -8.79 22.91 -21.88
C THR A 282 -10.20 22.31 -21.76
N LEU A 283 -10.58 21.82 -20.58
CA LEU A 283 -11.94 21.34 -20.32
C LEU A 283 -12.97 22.49 -20.34
N ALA A 284 -12.62 23.65 -19.79
CA ALA A 284 -13.51 24.82 -19.78
C ALA A 284 -13.80 25.36 -21.19
N GLU A 285 -12.85 25.23 -22.10
CA GLU A 285 -12.94 25.67 -23.50
C GLU A 285 -13.54 24.60 -24.42
N HIS A 286 -13.86 23.41 -23.89
CA HIS A 286 -14.34 22.30 -24.70
C HIS A 286 -15.74 22.59 -25.29
N PRO A 287 -15.91 22.54 -26.63
CA PRO A 287 -17.17 22.86 -27.28
C PRO A 287 -18.21 21.73 -27.19
N GLY A 288 -17.80 20.51 -26.84
CA GLY A 288 -18.69 19.35 -26.75
C GLY A 288 -19.47 19.24 -25.42
N PRO A 289 -20.42 18.30 -25.33
CA PRO A 289 -21.23 18.04 -24.14
C PRO A 289 -20.46 17.23 -23.09
N THR A 290 -19.30 17.71 -22.69
CA THR A 290 -18.48 17.07 -21.64
C THR A 290 -17.93 18.17 -20.75
N THR A 291 -18.23 18.09 -19.45
CA THR A 291 -17.71 19.03 -18.45
C THR A 291 -17.61 18.36 -17.09
N ALA A 292 -16.68 18.83 -16.27
CA ALA A 292 -16.44 18.32 -14.93
C ALA A 292 -15.95 19.44 -14.02
N ALA A 293 -16.13 19.27 -12.72
CA ALA A 293 -15.45 20.09 -11.74
C ALA A 293 -15.08 19.28 -10.51
N ILE A 294 -14.11 19.80 -9.77
CA ILE A 294 -13.71 19.28 -8.48
C ILE A 294 -14.29 20.17 -7.40
N ASP A 295 -15.14 19.59 -6.55
CA ASP A 295 -15.67 20.26 -5.37
C ASP A 295 -14.58 20.35 -4.29
N ARG A 296 -13.72 19.32 -4.21
CA ARG A 296 -12.60 19.28 -3.27
C ARG A 296 -11.55 18.24 -3.64
N ILE A 297 -10.29 18.58 -3.41
CA ILE A 297 -9.20 17.61 -3.38
C ILE A 297 -8.30 17.88 -2.17
N LEU A 298 -8.31 16.94 -1.24
CA LEU A 298 -7.57 17.03 0.02
C LEU A 298 -6.35 16.12 -0.05
N ARG A 299 -5.21 16.58 0.46
CA ARG A 299 -3.99 15.78 0.61
C ARG A 299 -3.52 15.70 2.06
N THR A 300 -3.09 14.52 2.50
CA THR A 300 -2.43 14.34 3.80
C THR A 300 -0.91 14.34 3.66
N PRO A 301 -0.16 14.64 4.73
CA PRO A 301 1.30 14.54 4.71
C PRO A 301 1.81 13.12 4.40
N ALA A 302 1.03 12.10 4.71
CA ALA A 302 1.34 10.70 4.40
C ALA A 302 0.99 10.29 2.95
N GLY A 303 0.58 11.25 2.10
CA GLY A 303 0.30 11.02 0.69
C GLY A 303 -1.09 10.46 0.38
N GLY A 304 -2.02 10.48 1.35
CA GLY A 304 -3.43 10.18 1.09
C GLY A 304 -4.11 11.33 0.35
N ILE A 305 -4.91 11.02 -0.66
CA ILE A 305 -5.65 12.00 -1.47
C ILE A 305 -7.14 11.64 -1.43
N PHE A 306 -7.99 12.60 -1.08
CA PHE A 306 -9.45 12.46 -1.10
C PHE A 306 -10.06 13.46 -2.08
N VAL A 307 -10.76 12.96 -3.08
CA VAL A 307 -11.31 13.73 -4.19
C VAL A 307 -12.83 13.63 -4.19
N THR A 308 -13.49 14.77 -4.26
CA THR A 308 -14.93 14.88 -4.49
C THR A 308 -15.18 15.83 -5.65
N GLY A 309 -16.07 15.46 -6.56
CA GLY A 309 -16.39 16.28 -7.71
C GLY A 309 -17.53 15.69 -8.51
N TRP A 310 -17.66 16.12 -9.75
CA TRP A 310 -18.68 15.61 -10.66
C TRP A 310 -18.17 15.59 -12.10
N LEU A 311 -18.72 14.69 -12.90
CA LEU A 311 -18.50 14.58 -14.34
C LEU A 311 -19.86 14.43 -15.02
N LEU A 312 -20.16 15.37 -15.92
CA LEU A 312 -21.31 15.36 -16.80
C LEU A 312 -20.84 14.99 -18.23
N ASP A 313 -21.22 13.80 -18.66
CA ASP A 313 -20.83 13.21 -19.95
C ASP A 313 -21.99 12.37 -20.53
N PRO A 314 -23.10 13.00 -20.95
CA PRO A 314 -24.31 12.30 -21.42
C PRO A 314 -24.09 11.46 -22.68
N LEU A 315 -22.97 11.66 -23.40
CA LEU A 315 -22.64 10.89 -24.60
C LEU A 315 -21.58 9.81 -24.34
N ASP A 316 -21.21 9.57 -23.08
CA ASP A 316 -20.22 8.56 -22.68
C ASP A 316 -18.94 8.63 -23.54
N ARG A 317 -18.35 9.83 -23.63
CA ARG A 317 -17.16 10.13 -24.44
C ARG A 317 -15.87 10.02 -23.63
N VAL A 318 -15.92 10.16 -22.32
CA VAL A 318 -14.76 10.08 -21.43
C VAL A 318 -14.45 8.61 -21.17
N GLU A 319 -13.27 8.16 -21.61
CA GLU A 319 -12.77 6.82 -21.34
C GLU A 319 -12.17 6.72 -19.93
N ARG A 320 -11.36 7.72 -19.54
CA ARG A 320 -10.61 7.69 -18.28
C ARG A 320 -10.52 9.06 -17.63
N VAL A 321 -10.54 9.07 -16.30
CA VAL A 321 -10.26 10.25 -15.47
C VAL A 321 -9.07 9.96 -14.58
N ILE A 322 -8.00 10.74 -14.72
CA ILE A 322 -6.71 10.47 -14.09
C ILE A 322 -6.22 11.75 -13.39
N LEU A 323 -5.88 11.65 -12.11
CA LEU A 323 -5.16 12.69 -11.39
C LEU A 323 -3.66 12.54 -11.65
N LYS A 324 -3.03 13.61 -12.12
CA LYS A 324 -1.61 13.66 -12.42
C LYS A 324 -0.96 14.87 -11.78
N THR A 325 0.36 14.79 -11.64
CA THR A 325 1.19 15.92 -11.19
C THR A 325 2.39 16.10 -12.11
N SER A 326 2.98 17.29 -12.09
CA SER A 326 4.26 17.56 -12.77
C SER A 326 5.43 16.70 -12.26
N ALA A 327 5.28 16.07 -11.08
CA ALA A 327 6.20 15.08 -10.52
C ALA A 327 5.84 13.62 -10.90
N ASN A 328 5.19 13.42 -12.05
CA ASN A 328 4.84 12.10 -12.60
C ASN A 328 4.00 11.22 -11.65
N LEU A 329 3.04 11.83 -10.94
CA LEU A 329 1.93 11.07 -10.37
C LEU A 329 1.01 10.59 -11.51
N TYR A 330 0.55 9.35 -11.39
CA TYR A 330 -0.52 8.79 -12.21
C TYR A 330 -1.49 8.06 -11.29
N ALA A 331 -2.64 8.67 -11.01
CA ALA A 331 -3.66 8.11 -10.14
C ALA A 331 -5.00 8.01 -10.91
N PRO A 332 -5.37 6.83 -11.42
CA PRO A 332 -6.61 6.64 -12.18
C PRO A 332 -7.82 6.68 -11.23
N LEU A 333 -8.53 7.81 -11.20
CA LEU A 333 -9.69 8.00 -10.31
C LEU A 333 -10.89 7.15 -10.76
N HIS A 334 -11.08 7.01 -12.07
CA HIS A 334 -12.19 6.27 -12.68
C HIS A 334 -12.24 4.79 -12.28
N ASP A 335 -11.11 4.17 -11.96
CA ASP A 335 -11.03 2.77 -11.54
C ASP A 335 -11.66 2.52 -10.16
N ARG A 336 -11.78 3.57 -9.34
CA ARG A 336 -12.09 3.44 -7.91
C ARG A 336 -13.20 4.34 -7.42
N TRP A 337 -13.59 5.35 -8.18
CA TRP A 337 -14.57 6.32 -7.71
C TRP A 337 -15.95 5.70 -7.43
N HIS A 338 -16.62 6.21 -6.42
CA HIS A 338 -18.01 5.90 -6.14
C HIS A 338 -18.89 7.03 -6.70
N ARG A 339 -19.83 6.70 -7.59
CA ARG A 339 -20.76 7.70 -8.17
C ARG A 339 -21.81 8.10 -7.14
N THR A 340 -22.07 9.41 -7.02
CA THR A 340 -23.00 9.99 -6.04
C THR A 340 -24.10 10.80 -6.72
N ASP A 341 -25.25 10.91 -6.04
CA ASP A 341 -26.43 11.65 -6.53
C ASP A 341 -26.15 13.16 -6.55
N ARG A 342 -26.30 13.78 -7.73
CA ARG A 342 -26.13 15.21 -8.02
C ARG A 342 -27.20 15.68 -9.02
N PRO A 343 -28.50 15.60 -8.66
CA PRO A 343 -29.59 15.97 -9.55
C PRO A 343 -29.61 17.47 -9.85
N ASP A 344 -28.98 18.29 -9.01
CA ASP A 344 -28.81 19.72 -9.19
C ASP A 344 -28.09 20.07 -10.50
N LEU A 345 -27.24 19.16 -11.00
CA LEU A 345 -26.51 19.37 -12.24
C LEU A 345 -27.40 19.27 -13.49
N ASN A 346 -28.51 18.53 -13.42
CA ASN A 346 -29.46 18.44 -14.53
C ASN A 346 -30.11 19.80 -14.79
N ASP A 347 -30.57 20.45 -13.73
CA ASP A 347 -31.20 21.76 -13.82
C ASP A 347 -30.16 22.85 -14.16
N ALA A 348 -28.95 22.76 -13.60
CA ALA A 348 -27.89 23.73 -13.83
C ALA A 348 -27.40 23.76 -15.28
N PHE A 349 -27.32 22.60 -15.95
CA PHE A 349 -26.84 22.47 -17.33
C PHE A 349 -27.94 22.35 -18.39
N ALA A 350 -29.22 22.21 -17.99
CA ALA A 350 -30.35 22.27 -18.92
C ALA A 350 -30.36 23.49 -19.88
N PRO A 351 -29.99 24.72 -19.48
CA PRO A 351 -29.97 25.87 -20.39
C PRO A 351 -28.71 25.95 -21.27
N ASP A 352 -27.68 25.13 -21.03
CA ASP A 352 -26.44 25.16 -21.80
C ASP A 352 -26.67 24.51 -23.19
N PRO A 353 -26.45 25.24 -24.31
CA PRO A 353 -26.67 24.70 -25.65
C PRO A 353 -25.88 23.43 -25.95
N ARG A 354 -24.73 23.22 -25.30
CA ARG A 354 -23.93 22.00 -25.48
C ARG A 354 -24.69 20.75 -25.04
N PHE A 355 -25.52 20.86 -24.01
CA PHE A 355 -26.22 19.73 -23.37
C PHE A 355 -27.69 19.61 -23.75
N GLN A 356 -28.19 20.49 -24.62
CA GLN A 356 -29.61 20.57 -24.97
C GLN A 356 -30.15 19.25 -25.54
N GLY A 357 -31.12 18.66 -24.85
CA GLY A 357 -31.76 17.40 -25.26
C GLY A 357 -30.92 16.14 -25.02
N LEU A 358 -29.77 16.26 -24.35
CA LEU A 358 -28.85 15.14 -24.08
C LEU A 358 -28.91 14.63 -22.63
N ILE A 359 -29.32 15.47 -21.68
CA ILE A 359 -29.41 15.09 -20.26
C ILE A 359 -30.75 14.36 -20.01
N ASP A 360 -30.70 13.10 -19.57
CA ASP A 360 -31.87 12.39 -19.04
C ASP A 360 -32.10 12.80 -17.57
N PRO A 361 -33.26 13.38 -17.20
CA PRO A 361 -33.55 13.75 -15.80
C PRO A 361 -33.51 12.58 -14.81
N ARG A 362 -33.58 11.33 -15.28
CA ARG A 362 -33.45 10.12 -14.47
C ARG A 362 -31.99 9.76 -14.19
N GLU A 363 -31.07 10.20 -15.04
CA GLU A 363 -29.64 10.10 -14.75
C GLU A 363 -29.29 11.17 -13.73
N ARG A 364 -28.86 10.74 -12.54
CA ARG A 364 -28.57 11.65 -11.44
C ARG A 364 -27.22 11.40 -10.79
N LEU A 365 -26.55 10.31 -11.18
CA LEU A 365 -25.28 9.87 -10.62
C LEU A 365 -24.10 10.59 -11.29
N HIS A 366 -24.12 11.92 -11.24
CA HIS A 366 -23.11 12.79 -11.86
C HIS A 366 -21.93 13.08 -10.93
N GLY A 367 -22.14 12.99 -9.61
CA GLY A 367 -21.11 13.20 -8.61
C GLY A 367 -20.18 11.99 -8.45
N PHE A 368 -19.04 12.19 -7.82
CA PHE A 368 -18.15 11.12 -7.42
C PHE A 368 -17.35 11.44 -6.15
N VAL A 369 -16.99 10.38 -5.42
CA VAL A 369 -16.06 10.40 -4.29
C VAL A 369 -14.98 9.36 -4.54
N CYS A 370 -13.72 9.69 -4.30
CA CYS A 370 -12.61 8.77 -4.47
C CYS A 370 -11.51 9.03 -3.45
N ALA A 371 -10.86 7.98 -2.96
CA ALA A 371 -9.61 8.10 -2.23
C ALA A 371 -8.51 7.31 -2.93
N VAL A 372 -7.35 7.93 -3.10
CA VAL A 372 -6.14 7.32 -3.66
C VAL A 372 -4.93 7.63 -2.77
N SER A 373 -3.86 6.88 -2.94
CA SER A 373 -2.60 7.11 -2.24
C SER A 373 -1.51 7.40 -3.25
N ALA A 374 -0.63 8.33 -2.93
CA ALA A 374 0.53 8.69 -3.70
C ALA A 374 1.77 8.78 -2.78
N PRO A 375 2.99 8.52 -3.28
CA PRO A 375 4.20 8.89 -2.55
C PRO A 375 4.24 10.41 -2.32
N ALA A 376 4.65 10.85 -1.12
CA ALA A 376 4.63 12.26 -0.74
C ALA A 376 5.51 13.11 -1.68
N GLU A 377 6.65 12.57 -2.14
CA GLU A 377 7.55 13.25 -3.09
C GLU A 377 6.88 13.60 -4.42
N LYS A 378 5.79 12.92 -4.81
CA LYS A 378 5.04 13.21 -6.04
C LYS A 378 4.01 14.32 -5.89
N LEU A 379 3.79 14.80 -4.67
CA LEU A 379 2.77 15.80 -4.33
C LEU A 379 3.38 17.15 -3.93
N ASP A 380 4.60 17.14 -3.39
CA ASP A 380 5.22 18.34 -2.84
C ASP A 380 5.72 19.30 -3.92
N GLY A 381 5.17 20.51 -3.93
CA GLY A 381 5.52 21.57 -4.88
C GLY A 381 5.13 21.28 -6.34
N ALA A 382 4.43 20.17 -6.60
CA ALA A 382 4.05 19.75 -7.93
C ALA A 382 2.71 20.37 -8.35
N GLU A 383 2.61 20.78 -9.62
CA GLU A 383 1.35 21.21 -10.21
C GLU A 383 0.47 19.99 -10.44
N ALA A 384 -0.78 20.04 -9.97
CA ALA A 384 -1.73 18.94 -10.11
C ALA A 384 -2.82 19.29 -11.14
N TYR A 385 -3.26 18.28 -11.88
CA TYR A 385 -4.30 18.42 -12.88
C TYR A 385 -5.05 17.10 -13.06
N LEU A 386 -6.32 17.19 -13.47
CA LEU A 386 -7.04 16.05 -14.01
C LEU A 386 -6.84 15.98 -15.52
N GLU A 387 -6.55 14.78 -16.00
CA GLU A 387 -6.53 14.41 -17.41
C GLU A 387 -7.74 13.53 -17.70
N LEU A 388 -8.65 14.02 -18.54
CA LEU A 388 -9.78 13.28 -19.07
C LEU A 388 -9.36 12.74 -20.44
N VAL A 389 -9.15 11.43 -20.52
CA VAL A 389 -8.87 10.76 -21.80
C VAL A 389 -10.20 10.44 -22.46
N MET A 390 -10.34 10.90 -23.69
CA MET A 390 -11.53 10.72 -24.51
C MET A 390 -11.45 9.41 -25.31
N LYS A 391 -12.59 8.82 -25.68
CA LYS A 391 -12.64 7.60 -26.49
C LYS A 391 -12.10 7.77 -27.92
N ASP A 392 -11.93 9.01 -28.38
CA ASP A 392 -11.29 9.37 -29.66
C ASP A 392 -9.78 9.64 -29.53
N ASP A 393 -9.16 9.21 -28.41
CA ASP A 393 -7.77 9.46 -28.04
C ASP A 393 -7.41 10.92 -27.73
N GLY A 394 -8.39 11.84 -27.75
CA GLY A 394 -8.23 13.21 -27.27
C GLY A 394 -8.01 13.30 -25.75
N CYS A 395 -7.53 14.44 -25.28
CA CYS A 395 -7.36 14.72 -23.85
C CYS A 395 -7.88 16.11 -23.50
N LEU A 396 -8.62 16.20 -22.40
CA LEU A 396 -9.03 17.46 -21.77
C LEU A 396 -8.37 17.57 -20.40
N PHE A 397 -7.99 18.80 -20.03
CA PHE A 397 -7.25 19.08 -18.80
C PHE A 397 -7.99 20.06 -17.91
N LEU A 398 -7.99 19.76 -16.62
CA LEU A 398 -8.50 20.63 -15.56
C LEU A 398 -7.40 20.81 -14.51
N PRO A 399 -6.75 21.97 -14.41
CA PRO A 399 -5.86 22.29 -13.29
C PRO A 399 -6.59 22.16 -11.95
N VAL A 400 -5.94 21.58 -10.94
CA VAL A 400 -6.51 21.42 -9.59
C VAL A 400 -5.50 21.79 -8.51
N GLU A 401 -5.99 22.34 -7.40
CA GLU A 401 -5.17 22.69 -6.25
C GLU A 401 -5.34 21.65 -5.13
N LEU A 402 -4.24 20.99 -4.73
CA LEU A 402 -4.24 20.01 -3.65
C LEU A 402 -4.27 20.71 -2.28
N THR A 403 -5.44 20.74 -1.63
CA THR A 403 -5.59 21.37 -0.31
C THR A 403 -4.94 20.52 0.78
N PRO A 404 -3.93 21.03 1.53
CA PRO A 404 -3.37 20.32 2.67
C PRO A 404 -4.42 20.03 3.75
N CYS A 405 -4.34 18.83 4.33
CA CYS A 405 -5.30 18.31 5.28
C CYS A 405 -4.55 17.66 6.45
N ASP A 406 -4.06 18.49 7.36
CA ASP A 406 -3.23 18.11 8.52
C ASP A 406 -3.59 18.85 9.82
N GLY A 407 -4.44 19.88 9.73
CA GLY A 407 -4.82 20.73 10.86
C GLY A 407 -6.00 20.23 11.71
N PRO A 408 -6.33 20.97 12.80
CA PRO A 408 -7.53 20.73 13.59
C PRO A 408 -8.79 20.78 12.70
N GLY A 409 -9.59 19.73 12.71
CA GLY A 409 -10.80 19.63 11.88
C GLY A 409 -10.59 19.06 10.47
N ALA A 410 -9.40 18.56 10.13
CA ALA A 410 -9.08 17.92 8.84
C ALA A 410 -10.09 16.85 8.37
N ALA A 411 -10.75 16.15 9.29
CA ALA A 411 -11.77 15.16 8.92
C ALA A 411 -13.14 15.76 8.56
N HIS A 412 -13.44 16.98 8.99
CA HIS A 412 -14.76 17.58 8.77
C HIS A 412 -15.13 17.62 7.28
N PRO A 413 -14.25 18.08 6.37
CA PRO A 413 -14.49 17.98 4.93
C PRO A 413 -14.86 16.57 4.43
N VAL A 414 -14.24 15.52 4.98
CA VAL A 414 -14.52 14.13 4.61
C VAL A 414 -15.91 13.72 5.07
N PHE A 415 -16.26 13.99 6.34
CA PHE A 415 -17.59 13.69 6.87
C PHE A 415 -18.70 14.44 6.12
N SER A 416 -18.47 15.70 5.74
CA SER A 416 -19.43 16.48 4.96
C SER A 416 -19.67 15.94 3.55
N ALA A 417 -18.75 15.14 3.00
CA ALA A 417 -18.93 14.48 1.71
C ALA A 417 -19.81 13.22 1.79
N LEU A 418 -20.06 12.71 3.00
CA LEU A 418 -20.83 11.48 3.19
C LEU A 418 -22.30 11.79 3.43
N GLN A 419 -23.18 11.17 2.65
CA GLN A 419 -24.62 11.26 2.85
C GLN A 419 -25.08 10.12 3.78
N PRO A 420 -25.64 10.40 4.97
CA PRO A 420 -26.04 9.35 5.93
C PRO A 420 -27.02 8.30 5.37
N HIS A 421 -27.83 8.70 4.39
CA HIS A 421 -28.85 7.86 3.76
C HIS A 421 -28.42 7.21 2.44
N ASP A 422 -27.16 7.36 2.04
CA ASP A 422 -26.65 6.69 0.84
C ASP A 422 -26.68 5.17 1.04
N PRO A 423 -27.34 4.39 0.15
CA PRO A 423 -27.37 2.94 0.25
C PRO A 423 -25.98 2.30 0.21
N ALA A 424 -25.01 2.94 -0.44
CA ALA A 424 -23.62 2.52 -0.55
C ALA A 424 -22.70 3.13 0.50
N LEU A 425 -23.24 3.80 1.53
CA LEU A 425 -22.44 4.43 2.59
C LEU A 425 -21.44 3.46 3.25
N GLY A 426 -21.75 2.16 3.30
CA GLY A 426 -20.85 1.14 3.84
C GLY A 426 -19.54 1.03 3.06
N SER A 427 -19.63 0.83 1.74
CA SER A 427 -18.46 0.75 0.85
C SER A 427 -17.75 2.08 0.73
N LEU A 428 -18.50 3.20 0.66
CA LEU A 428 -17.90 4.53 0.60
C LEU A 428 -17.02 4.80 1.84
N ILE A 429 -17.49 4.42 3.03
CA ILE A 429 -16.67 4.51 4.25
C ILE A 429 -15.46 3.58 4.18
N SER A 430 -15.66 2.29 3.86
CA SER A 430 -14.57 1.31 3.92
C SER A 430 -13.49 1.53 2.87
N ASP A 431 -13.87 1.99 1.69
CA ASP A 431 -13.02 2.01 0.50
C ASP A 431 -12.43 3.40 0.26
N HIS A 432 -13.06 4.46 0.79
CA HIS A 432 -12.60 5.85 0.58
C HIS A 432 -12.36 6.61 1.89
N ALA A 433 -13.38 6.81 2.72
CA ALA A 433 -13.26 7.71 3.86
C ALA A 433 -12.28 7.18 4.92
N ALA A 434 -12.43 5.93 5.37
CA ALA A 434 -11.58 5.35 6.40
C ALA A 434 -10.11 5.21 5.97
N PRO A 435 -9.77 4.72 4.77
CA PRO A 435 -8.37 4.71 4.30
C PRO A 435 -7.72 6.09 4.27
N PHE A 436 -8.45 7.13 3.81
CA PHE A 436 -7.94 8.49 3.81
C PHE A 436 -7.77 9.04 5.24
N LEU A 437 -8.78 8.91 6.10
CA LEU A 437 -8.73 9.36 7.49
C LEU A 437 -7.62 8.66 8.28
N ALA A 438 -7.33 7.39 7.98
CA ALA A 438 -6.23 6.65 8.58
C ALA A 438 -4.83 7.16 8.17
N SER A 439 -4.73 8.01 7.13
CA SER A 439 -3.50 8.67 6.69
C SER A 439 -3.30 10.05 7.32
N LEU A 440 -4.30 10.56 8.06
CA LEU A 440 -4.17 11.83 8.77
C LEU A 440 -3.15 11.70 9.92
N PRO A 441 -2.41 12.78 10.22
CA PRO A 441 -1.52 12.80 11.37
C PRO A 441 -2.33 12.57 12.66
N ARG A 442 -1.74 11.83 13.60
CA ARG A 442 -2.36 11.65 14.92
C ARG A 442 -2.42 12.98 15.65
N ARG A 443 -3.53 13.20 16.37
CA ARG A 443 -3.74 14.40 17.16
C ARG A 443 -3.03 14.25 18.50
N GLY A 444 -2.01 15.09 18.73
CA GLY A 444 -1.28 15.12 19.99
C GLY A 444 -2.11 15.68 21.15
N ALA A 445 -1.59 15.54 22.37
CA ALA A 445 -2.12 16.23 23.55
C ALA A 445 -2.01 17.76 23.37
N PRO A 446 -2.91 18.56 23.98
CA PRO A 446 -2.81 20.01 23.93
C PRO A 446 -1.51 20.50 24.61
N ASN A 447 -0.75 21.38 23.93
CA ASN A 447 0.54 21.89 24.42
C ASN A 447 0.47 22.75 25.69
N ARG A 448 -0.71 23.26 26.07
CA ARG A 448 -0.88 24.08 27.26
C ARG A 448 -2.21 23.78 27.92
N LEU A 449 -2.14 23.22 29.13
CA LEU A 449 -3.29 22.95 29.97
C LEU A 449 -3.56 24.14 30.90
N THR A 450 -4.83 24.34 31.22
CA THR A 450 -5.25 25.23 32.30
C THR A 450 -5.68 24.34 33.45
N VAL A 451 -4.89 24.32 34.52
CA VAL A 451 -5.09 23.48 35.70
C VAL A 451 -5.34 24.36 36.92
N GLN A 452 -6.39 24.06 37.67
CA GLN A 452 -6.77 24.76 38.90
C GLN A 452 -6.78 23.76 40.05
N PRO A 453 -6.05 24.02 41.16
CA PRO A 453 -6.08 23.14 42.32
C PRO A 453 -7.44 23.20 43.03
N LEU A 454 -7.91 22.06 43.52
CA LEU A 454 -9.11 21.92 44.36
C LEU A 454 -8.69 21.47 45.76
N ALA A 455 -9.21 22.15 46.78
CA ALA A 455 -8.93 21.89 48.19
C ALA A 455 -7.42 21.78 48.54
N GLY A 456 -6.58 22.60 47.89
CA GLY A 456 -5.13 22.62 48.10
C GLY A 456 -4.32 21.87 47.04
N GLY A 457 -4.98 21.24 46.08
CA GLY A 457 -4.33 20.60 44.92
C GLY A 457 -4.14 19.10 45.09
N PRO A 458 -3.68 18.40 44.03
CA PRO A 458 -3.32 17.00 44.11
C PRO A 458 -2.14 16.80 45.06
N ALA A 459 -2.13 15.68 45.76
CA ALA A 459 -1.18 15.37 46.81
C ALA A 459 0.06 14.59 46.30
N GLY A 460 0.16 14.34 45.00
CA GLY A 460 1.27 13.60 44.40
C GLY A 460 1.18 12.10 44.69
N ARG A 461 -0.02 11.54 44.52
CA ARG A 461 -0.33 10.13 44.79
C ARG A 461 0.14 9.23 43.65
N THR A 462 0.19 7.93 43.91
CA THR A 462 0.64 6.94 42.92
C THR A 462 -0.38 6.69 41.82
N VAL A 463 -1.67 6.98 42.07
CA VAL A 463 -2.75 6.80 41.12
C VAL A 463 -3.44 8.15 40.87
N ALA A 464 -3.54 8.56 39.61
CA ALA A 464 -4.35 9.70 39.21
C ALA A 464 -5.68 9.20 38.62
N ALA A 465 -6.80 9.53 39.27
CA ALA A 465 -8.13 9.26 38.78
C ALA A 465 -8.58 10.40 37.86
N VAL A 466 -8.58 10.14 36.56
CA VAL A 466 -8.96 11.11 35.54
C VAL A 466 -10.45 10.99 35.24
N MET A 467 -11.21 12.03 35.60
CA MET A 467 -12.66 12.07 35.51
C MET A 467 -13.15 13.20 34.61
N PRO A 468 -13.61 12.90 33.38
CA PRO A 468 -14.36 13.86 32.59
C PRO A 468 -15.67 14.22 33.29
N VAL A 469 -15.88 15.51 33.56
CA VAL A 469 -17.09 16.02 34.24
C VAL A 469 -17.85 16.99 33.35
N THR A 470 -19.16 16.80 33.30
CA THR A 470 -20.10 17.66 32.58
C THR A 470 -21.00 18.44 33.54
N ASP A 471 -21.37 17.83 34.65
CA ASP A 471 -22.25 18.41 35.68
C ASP A 471 -21.86 17.89 37.07
N LEU A 472 -22.04 18.73 38.08
CA LEU A 472 -21.84 18.40 39.50
C LEU A 472 -22.80 17.31 39.98
N ALA A 473 -24.02 17.26 39.44
CA ALA A 473 -25.01 16.27 39.86
C ALA A 473 -24.52 14.83 39.67
N HIS A 474 -23.77 14.56 38.60
CA HIS A 474 -23.17 13.24 38.36
C HIS A 474 -21.92 12.98 39.19
N LEU A 475 -21.24 14.04 39.68
CA LEU A 475 -20.04 13.90 40.50
C LEU A 475 -20.37 13.67 41.99
N HIS A 476 -21.48 14.21 42.50
CA HIS A 476 -21.85 14.07 43.92
C HIS A 476 -21.89 12.61 44.41
N PRO A 477 -22.46 11.62 43.67
CA PRO A 477 -22.44 10.22 44.11
C PRO A 477 -21.01 9.67 44.23
N VAL A 478 -20.12 10.03 43.31
CA VAL A 478 -18.70 9.62 43.36
C VAL A 478 -18.02 10.19 44.61
N MET A 479 -18.20 11.48 44.88
CA MET A 479 -17.61 12.11 46.07
C MET A 479 -18.16 11.51 47.37
N ALA A 480 -19.46 11.22 47.42
CA ALA A 480 -20.09 10.55 48.56
C ALA A 480 -19.55 9.14 48.78
N CYS A 481 -19.29 8.37 47.72
CA CYS A 481 -18.67 7.05 47.80
C CYS A 481 -17.21 7.09 48.29
N LEU A 482 -16.48 8.19 48.04
CA LEU A 482 -15.09 8.35 48.48
C LEU A 482 -14.97 8.96 49.89
N ALA A 483 -15.98 9.70 50.35
CA ALA A 483 -15.93 10.43 51.61
C ALA A 483 -15.62 9.50 52.80
N GLY A 484 -14.51 9.78 53.48
CA GLY A 484 -14.03 9.00 54.62
C GLY A 484 -13.53 7.59 54.30
N GLN A 485 -13.39 7.22 53.02
CA GLN A 485 -12.86 5.92 52.61
C GLN A 485 -11.34 5.96 52.39
N PRO A 486 -10.62 4.83 52.51
CA PRO A 486 -9.18 4.76 52.26
C PRO A 486 -8.78 5.26 50.86
N GLU A 487 -9.60 4.98 49.84
CA GLU A 487 -9.34 5.34 48.45
C GLU A 487 -9.19 6.85 48.23
N ALA A 488 -9.88 7.68 49.02
CA ALA A 488 -9.75 9.14 48.94
C ALA A 488 -8.32 9.61 49.26
N SER A 489 -7.58 8.84 50.06
CA SER A 489 -6.19 9.17 50.42
C SER A 489 -5.16 8.62 49.44
N GLU A 490 -5.56 7.71 48.54
CA GLU A 490 -4.68 7.06 47.56
C GLU A 490 -4.80 7.63 46.15
N LEU A 491 -5.88 8.35 45.86
CA LEU A 491 -6.17 8.90 44.55
C LEU A 491 -5.86 10.40 44.48
N ASP A 492 -5.19 10.82 43.42
CA ASP A 492 -5.25 12.19 42.95
C ASP A 492 -6.44 12.34 42.00
N LEU A 493 -7.47 13.07 42.43
CA LEU A 493 -8.67 13.29 41.62
C LEU A 493 -8.42 14.42 40.60
N ILE A 494 -8.39 14.08 39.31
CA ILE A 494 -8.18 15.02 38.22
C ILE A 494 -9.48 15.14 37.42
N LEU A 495 -10.25 16.19 37.70
CA LEU A 495 -11.50 16.48 37.02
C LEU A 495 -11.23 17.23 35.71
N VAL A 496 -11.89 16.85 34.63
CA VAL A 496 -11.70 17.48 33.30
C VAL A 496 -13.02 18.04 32.78
N ALA A 497 -13.09 19.36 32.64
CA ALA A 497 -14.31 20.08 32.26
C ALA A 497 -14.11 20.98 31.03
N GLY A 498 -15.23 21.35 30.40
CA GLY A 498 -15.25 22.41 29.39
C GLY A 498 -14.92 23.78 29.99
N ARG A 499 -14.55 24.74 29.13
CA ARG A 499 -14.25 26.12 29.56
C ARG A 499 -15.52 26.91 29.85
N GLU A 500 -16.62 26.60 29.17
CA GLU A 500 -17.91 27.22 29.43
C GLU A 500 -18.39 26.83 30.84
N GLY A 501 -18.63 27.84 31.69
CA GLY A 501 -19.06 27.64 33.08
C GLY A 501 -17.92 27.35 34.08
N ALA A 502 -16.67 27.28 33.65
CA ALA A 502 -15.52 26.91 34.48
C ALA A 502 -15.34 27.77 35.74
N ALA A 503 -15.56 29.09 35.66
CA ALA A 503 -15.40 29.99 36.80
C ALA A 503 -16.38 29.68 37.95
N ARG A 504 -17.64 29.39 37.61
CA ARG A 504 -18.67 29.02 38.61
C ARG A 504 -18.47 27.59 39.10
N LEU A 505 -18.06 26.68 38.22
CA LEU A 505 -17.79 25.29 38.54
C LEU A 505 -16.61 25.14 39.51
N ALA A 506 -15.54 25.93 39.33
CA ALA A 506 -14.33 25.84 40.14
C ALA A 506 -14.54 26.20 41.61
N GLU A 507 -15.22 27.32 41.91
CA GLU A 507 -15.50 27.74 43.29
C GLU A 507 -16.40 26.73 44.01
N GLU A 508 -17.45 26.26 43.35
CA GLU A 508 -18.37 25.26 43.92
C GLU A 508 -17.65 23.92 44.14
N LEU A 509 -16.86 23.44 43.17
CA LEU A 509 -16.07 22.22 43.31
C LEU A 509 -15.08 22.32 44.47
N ASP A 510 -14.41 23.46 44.64
CA ASP A 510 -13.45 23.67 45.72
C ASP A 510 -14.13 23.60 47.10
N HIS A 511 -15.35 24.13 47.24
CA HIS A 511 -16.16 23.95 48.45
C HIS A 511 -16.52 22.47 48.65
N GLN A 512 -17.10 21.82 47.65
CA GLN A 512 -17.54 20.42 47.74
C GLN A 512 -16.38 19.48 48.09
N PHE A 513 -15.20 19.68 47.48
CA PHE A 513 -14.01 18.87 47.78
C PHE A 513 -13.60 19.01 49.24
N ARG A 514 -13.58 20.23 49.80
CA ARG A 514 -13.32 20.42 51.24
C ARG A 514 -14.38 19.77 52.11
N PHE A 515 -15.66 19.84 51.72
CA PHE A 515 -16.76 19.24 52.47
C PHE A 515 -16.63 17.71 52.55
N PHE A 516 -16.33 17.05 51.42
CA PHE A 516 -16.14 15.60 51.37
C PHE A 516 -14.76 15.13 51.84
N GLY A 517 -13.84 16.05 52.18
CA GLY A 517 -12.48 15.73 52.61
C GLY A 517 -11.60 15.20 51.47
N LEU A 518 -11.84 15.66 50.24
CA LEU A 518 -11.16 15.27 49.02
C LEU A 518 -10.18 16.36 48.57
N THR A 519 -9.17 15.96 47.79
CA THR A 519 -8.18 16.86 47.18
C THR A 519 -8.00 16.51 45.70
N GLY A 520 -7.70 17.49 44.86
CA GLY A 520 -7.54 17.23 43.44
C GLY A 520 -7.25 18.46 42.58
N ALA A 521 -7.53 18.34 41.28
CA ALA A 521 -7.38 19.42 40.32
C ALA A 521 -8.54 19.44 39.31
N LEU A 522 -8.85 20.62 38.80
CA LEU A 522 -9.73 20.87 37.66
C LEU A 522 -8.90 21.27 36.44
N VAL A 523 -9.02 20.51 35.36
CA VAL A 523 -8.39 20.74 34.06
C VAL A 523 -9.42 21.26 33.08
N LEU A 524 -9.15 22.39 32.43
CA LEU A 524 -10.06 23.02 31.49
C LEU A 524 -9.64 22.79 30.04
N VAL A 525 -10.55 22.21 29.26
CA VAL A 525 -10.39 21.91 27.83
C VAL A 525 -11.44 22.66 26.99
N PRO A 526 -11.29 22.78 25.66
CA PRO A 526 -12.35 23.29 24.81
C PRO A 526 -13.66 22.50 24.98
N ASP A 527 -14.81 23.15 24.88
CA ASP A 527 -16.10 22.51 25.19
C ASP A 527 -16.46 21.36 24.24
N HIS A 528 -16.02 21.47 22.97
CA HIS A 528 -16.21 20.45 21.93
C HIS A 528 -15.14 19.34 21.96
N GLU A 529 -14.35 19.25 23.03
CA GLU A 529 -13.32 18.25 23.19
C GLU A 529 -13.91 16.84 23.35
N THR A 530 -13.33 15.87 22.63
CA THR A 530 -13.76 14.46 22.69
C THR A 530 -13.41 13.83 24.03
N LEU A 531 -14.05 12.71 24.38
CA LEU A 531 -13.75 11.97 25.60
C LEU A 531 -12.25 11.60 25.66
N ALA A 532 -11.69 11.06 24.57
CA ALA A 532 -10.28 10.72 24.51
C ALA A 532 -9.37 11.95 24.76
N GLY A 533 -9.73 13.11 24.21
CA GLY A 533 -8.98 14.34 24.44
C GLY A 533 -9.05 14.84 25.88
N ARG A 534 -10.21 14.68 26.54
CA ARG A 534 -10.38 14.97 27.96
C ARG A 534 -9.51 14.05 28.83
N LEU A 535 -9.50 12.75 28.52
CA LEU A 535 -8.68 11.78 29.23
C LEU A 535 -7.18 12.07 29.07
N ASP A 536 -6.72 12.42 27.86
CA ASP A 536 -5.32 12.83 27.64
C ASP A 536 -4.96 14.11 28.39
N ALA A 537 -5.83 15.11 28.37
CA ALA A 537 -5.62 16.35 29.10
C ALA A 537 -5.50 16.12 30.62
N GLY A 538 -6.33 15.23 31.18
CA GLY A 538 -6.24 14.86 32.59
C GLY A 538 -4.99 14.03 32.91
N ALA A 539 -4.64 13.05 32.08
CA ALA A 539 -3.45 12.23 32.27
C ALA A 539 -2.14 13.06 32.19
N ALA A 540 -2.12 14.10 31.35
CA ALA A 540 -1.01 15.04 31.21
C ALA A 540 -0.95 16.07 32.35
N ALA A 541 -1.99 16.20 33.18
CA ALA A 541 -2.01 17.11 34.34
C ALA A 541 -1.44 16.48 35.63
N SER A 542 -1.01 15.23 35.58
CA SER A 542 -0.41 14.49 36.70
C SER A 542 0.81 13.72 36.25
N ASP A 543 1.77 13.47 37.15
CA ASP A 543 2.93 12.60 36.94
C ASP A 543 2.77 11.21 37.56
N ALA A 544 1.58 10.89 38.11
CA ALA A 544 1.32 9.62 38.79
C ALA A 544 1.64 8.41 37.90
N PRO A 545 2.34 7.36 38.38
CA PRO A 545 2.74 6.20 37.58
C PRO A 545 1.55 5.35 37.10
N GLU A 546 0.41 5.42 37.77
CA GLU A 546 -0.82 4.72 37.39
C GLU A 546 -1.92 5.74 37.06
N ILE A 547 -2.59 5.53 35.93
CA ILE A 547 -3.74 6.32 35.49
C ILE A 547 -4.99 5.46 35.64
N LEU A 548 -5.96 5.94 36.41
CA LEU A 548 -7.29 5.39 36.47
C LEU A 548 -8.22 6.24 35.62
N VAL A 549 -8.67 5.71 34.49
CA VAL A 549 -9.84 6.27 33.79
C VAL A 549 -11.04 6.02 34.68
N TRP A 550 -11.84 7.04 34.98
CA TRP A 550 -13.05 6.87 35.77
C TRP A 550 -14.14 7.86 35.35
N GLN A 551 -15.18 7.37 34.68
CA GLN A 551 -16.35 8.17 34.34
C GLN A 551 -17.33 8.25 35.52
N THR A 552 -18.03 9.38 35.64
CA THR A 552 -19.01 9.64 36.71
C THR A 552 -20.25 8.74 36.66
N SER A 553 -20.45 7.99 35.57
CA SER A 553 -21.51 6.98 35.46
C SER A 553 -21.18 5.66 36.15
N VAL A 554 -20.00 5.53 36.78
CA VAL A 554 -19.54 4.28 37.39
C VAL A 554 -19.31 4.48 38.87
N LEU A 555 -19.99 3.69 39.72
CA LEU A 555 -19.93 3.82 41.18
C LEU A 555 -19.46 2.53 41.86
N PRO A 556 -18.52 2.59 42.81
CA PRO A 556 -18.06 1.39 43.51
C PRO A 556 -19.19 0.79 44.35
N LYS A 557 -19.33 -0.53 44.34
CA LYS A 557 -20.33 -1.23 45.18
C LYS A 557 -19.88 -1.39 46.63
N SER A 558 -18.57 -1.37 46.87
CA SER A 558 -17.98 -1.59 48.19
C SER A 558 -16.61 -0.92 48.29
N PRO A 559 -16.18 -0.54 49.51
CA PRO A 559 -14.85 0.01 49.75
C PRO A 559 -13.74 -1.05 49.59
N GLY A 560 -12.48 -0.61 49.62
CA GLY A 560 -11.28 -1.39 49.34
C GLY A 560 -11.15 -1.82 47.88
N TRP A 561 -11.87 -1.19 46.94
CA TRP A 561 -11.92 -1.64 45.55
C TRP A 561 -10.61 -1.36 44.81
N LEU A 562 -9.91 -0.26 45.15
CA LEU A 562 -8.66 0.13 44.50
C LEU A 562 -7.54 -0.86 44.84
N ASP A 563 -7.42 -1.22 46.12
CA ASP A 563 -6.47 -2.24 46.59
C ASP A 563 -6.69 -3.57 45.91
N ARG A 564 -7.96 -4.01 45.78
CA ARG A 564 -8.32 -5.25 45.08
C ARG A 564 -7.89 -5.20 43.62
N LEU A 565 -8.20 -4.10 42.92
CA LEU A 565 -7.84 -3.93 41.52
C LEU A 565 -6.32 -3.92 41.29
N ARG A 566 -5.57 -3.25 42.18
CA ARG A 566 -4.09 -3.23 42.14
C ARG A 566 -3.47 -4.58 42.48
N ALA A 567 -4.01 -5.28 43.46
CA ALA A 567 -3.58 -6.64 43.80
C ALA A 567 -3.83 -7.61 42.63
N GLY A 568 -4.99 -7.50 41.98
CA GLY A 568 -5.30 -8.23 40.75
C GLY A 568 -4.32 -7.91 39.62
N ALA A 569 -4.03 -6.62 39.40
CA ALA A 569 -3.06 -6.18 38.39
C ALA A 569 -1.64 -6.69 38.65
N ALA A 570 -1.18 -6.67 39.90
CA ALA A 570 0.16 -7.14 40.28
C ALA A 570 0.35 -8.66 40.05
N GLY A 571 -0.74 -9.43 40.05
CA GLY A 571 -0.72 -10.88 39.79
C GLY A 571 -0.69 -11.25 38.30
N LEU A 572 -0.76 -10.28 37.39
CA LEU A 572 -0.89 -10.52 35.95
C LEU A 572 0.45 -10.40 35.20
N PRO A 573 0.62 -11.15 34.10
CA PRO A 573 1.84 -11.10 33.31
C PRO A 573 1.93 -9.81 32.47
N GLY A 574 3.12 -9.21 32.45
CA GLY A 574 3.46 -8.08 31.58
C GLY A 574 2.79 -6.76 32.00
N ALA A 575 2.70 -5.82 31.06
CA ALA A 575 2.04 -4.52 31.25
C ALA A 575 0.51 -4.64 31.16
N ALA A 576 -0.11 -5.46 32.02
CA ALA A 576 -1.55 -5.67 32.01
C ALA A 576 -2.34 -4.38 32.29
N VAL A 577 -3.52 -4.26 31.66
CA VAL A 577 -4.51 -3.22 31.97
C VAL A 577 -5.73 -3.89 32.59
N VAL A 578 -6.22 -3.36 33.70
CA VAL A 578 -7.26 -4.02 34.49
C VAL A 578 -8.43 -3.10 34.73
N SER A 579 -9.64 -3.61 34.47
CA SER A 579 -10.90 -2.96 34.80
C SER A 579 -11.67 -3.80 35.82
N PRO A 580 -12.41 -3.17 36.76
CA PRO A 580 -13.35 -3.90 37.59
C PRO A 580 -14.50 -4.48 36.76
N MET A 581 -15.25 -5.40 37.34
CA MET A 581 -16.51 -5.86 36.76
C MET A 581 -17.61 -4.81 36.93
N LEU A 582 -18.38 -4.59 35.86
CA LEU A 582 -19.46 -3.60 35.80
C LEU A 582 -20.82 -4.31 35.66
N CYS A 583 -21.78 -3.91 36.50
CA CYS A 583 -23.18 -4.35 36.40
C CYS A 583 -24.11 -3.15 36.29
N TYR A 584 -25.17 -3.28 35.49
CA TYR A 584 -26.32 -2.38 35.56
C TYR A 584 -27.05 -2.54 36.88
N GLU A 585 -27.94 -1.60 37.19
CA GLU A 585 -28.74 -1.57 38.42
C GLU A 585 -29.65 -2.80 38.59
N ASP A 586 -30.07 -3.42 37.49
CA ASP A 586 -30.88 -4.65 37.49
C ASP A 586 -30.06 -5.94 37.76
N GLY A 587 -28.74 -5.80 37.97
CA GLY A 587 -27.83 -6.91 38.22
C GLY A 587 -27.33 -7.62 36.95
N SER A 588 -27.73 -7.15 35.76
CA SER A 588 -27.18 -7.63 34.51
C SER A 588 -25.77 -7.06 34.26
N VAL A 589 -24.94 -7.81 33.56
CA VAL A 589 -23.54 -7.47 33.30
C VAL A 589 -23.44 -6.40 32.23
N TYR A 590 -22.66 -5.35 32.49
CA TYR A 590 -22.18 -4.40 31.49
C TYR A 590 -20.79 -4.81 30.99
N PHE A 591 -19.88 -5.17 31.91
CA PHE A 591 -18.54 -5.63 31.56
C PHE A 591 -18.08 -6.71 32.54
N GLY A 592 -17.65 -7.85 32.00
CA GLY A 592 -17.27 -9.02 32.80
C GLY A 592 -16.03 -9.77 32.33
N GLY A 593 -15.34 -9.25 31.30
CA GLY A 593 -14.23 -9.93 30.65
C GLY A 593 -14.65 -11.14 29.81
N SER A 594 -14.27 -11.14 28.54
CA SER A 594 -14.32 -12.33 27.68
C SER A 594 -13.36 -12.14 26.50
N GLU A 595 -12.49 -13.10 26.27
CA GLU A 595 -11.70 -13.20 25.02
C GLU A 595 -12.52 -13.77 23.86
N ALA A 596 -13.60 -14.50 24.16
CA ALA A 596 -14.40 -15.22 23.17
C ALA A 596 -15.68 -14.46 22.78
N ALA A 597 -16.06 -14.64 21.51
CA ALA A 597 -17.19 -14.05 20.77
C ALA A 597 -17.03 -12.57 20.41
N THR A 598 -17.33 -12.25 19.14
CA THR A 598 -17.55 -10.86 18.71
C THR A 598 -18.67 -10.30 19.58
N PRO A 599 -18.44 -9.22 20.34
CA PRO A 599 -19.51 -8.63 21.13
C PRO A 599 -20.70 -8.28 20.23
N PRO A 600 -21.94 -8.31 20.73
CA PRO A 600 -23.08 -7.74 20.03
C PRO A 600 -22.72 -6.37 19.47
N ARG A 601 -23.27 -5.99 18.31
CA ARG A 601 -22.83 -4.79 17.59
C ARG A 601 -22.86 -3.56 18.52
N GLY A 602 -21.66 -3.07 18.86
CA GLY A 602 -21.47 -1.89 19.69
C GLY A 602 -21.64 -2.10 21.20
N ALA A 603 -21.61 -3.34 21.67
CA ALA A 603 -21.45 -3.71 23.08
C ALA A 603 -19.97 -3.77 23.49
N VAL A 604 -19.69 -3.56 24.77
CA VAL A 604 -18.31 -3.55 25.33
C VAL A 604 -17.73 -4.96 25.45
N CYS A 605 -18.56 -5.98 25.73
CA CYS A 605 -18.13 -7.37 25.78
C CYS A 605 -19.26 -8.35 25.38
N ALA A 606 -18.92 -9.62 25.19
CA ALA A 606 -19.86 -10.67 24.82
C ALA A 606 -20.86 -11.04 25.94
N LEU A 607 -20.55 -10.68 27.19
CA LEU A 607 -21.36 -10.99 28.37
C LEU A 607 -22.38 -9.90 28.72
N VAL A 608 -22.51 -8.85 27.90
CA VAL A 608 -23.49 -7.78 28.14
C VAL A 608 -24.92 -8.35 28.24
N GLY A 609 -25.65 -7.94 29.28
CA GLY A 609 -27.04 -8.34 29.53
C GLY A 609 -27.22 -9.71 30.19
N PHE A 610 -26.15 -10.50 30.36
CA PHE A 610 -26.23 -11.73 31.15
C PHE A 610 -26.31 -11.40 32.64
N GLU A 611 -26.90 -12.29 33.43
CA GLU A 611 -26.91 -12.12 34.88
C GLU A 611 -25.51 -12.25 35.48
N ARG A 612 -25.24 -11.44 36.51
CA ARG A 612 -23.98 -11.42 37.26
C ARG A 612 -23.45 -12.81 37.65
N HIS A 613 -24.30 -13.73 38.09
CA HIS A 613 -23.89 -15.05 38.58
C HIS A 613 -23.17 -15.91 37.51
N ARG A 614 -23.23 -15.51 36.22
CA ARG A 614 -22.48 -16.12 35.11
C ARG A 614 -20.96 -15.86 35.20
N ILE A 615 -20.54 -14.88 35.98
CA ILE A 615 -19.15 -14.52 36.19
C ILE A 615 -18.73 -15.08 37.54
N ALA A 616 -17.77 -16.01 37.53
CA ALA A 616 -17.18 -16.53 38.75
C ALA A 616 -16.40 -15.42 39.46
N ASP A 617 -16.57 -15.36 40.78
CA ASP A 617 -15.72 -14.53 41.65
C ASP A 617 -14.29 -15.08 41.68
N GLY A 618 -13.32 -14.20 41.95
CA GLY A 618 -11.93 -14.59 42.13
C GLY A 618 -10.98 -13.89 41.17
N ALA A 619 -10.13 -14.66 40.50
CA ALA A 619 -8.99 -14.15 39.75
C ALA A 619 -9.38 -13.29 38.52
N PRO A 620 -8.54 -12.32 38.13
CA PRO A 620 -8.77 -11.55 36.92
C PRO A 620 -8.91 -12.43 35.68
N ARG A 621 -9.78 -12.01 34.77
CA ARG A 621 -10.14 -12.73 33.54
C ARG A 621 -9.74 -11.93 32.31
N PRO A 622 -9.23 -12.57 31.25
CA PRO A 622 -8.92 -11.87 30.00
C PRO A 622 -10.15 -11.20 29.38
N ALA A 623 -9.93 -10.08 28.68
CA ALA A 623 -10.96 -9.37 27.94
C ALA A 623 -10.56 -9.17 26.47
N ALA A 624 -11.54 -8.92 25.59
CA ALA A 624 -11.26 -8.53 24.21
C ALA A 624 -10.90 -7.04 24.07
N ALA A 625 -11.43 -6.20 24.96
CA ALA A 625 -11.17 -4.78 25.05
C ALA A 625 -11.45 -4.28 26.48
N ILE A 626 -10.80 -3.19 26.87
CA ILE A 626 -11.16 -2.48 28.11
C ILE A 626 -12.44 -1.63 27.90
N PRO A 627 -13.29 -1.49 28.93
CA PRO A 627 -14.33 -0.46 28.96
C PRO A 627 -13.70 0.95 28.94
N ALA A 628 -14.41 1.91 28.34
CA ALA A 628 -14.02 3.32 28.38
C ALA A 628 -14.44 3.99 29.70
N GLU A 629 -15.26 3.30 30.48
CA GLU A 629 -15.93 3.78 31.67
C GLU A 629 -15.02 3.76 32.90
N ILE A 630 -14.23 2.69 33.09
CA ILE A 630 -13.24 2.59 34.16
C ILE A 630 -12.11 1.60 33.84
N ALA A 631 -10.86 2.02 33.96
CA ALA A 631 -9.69 1.15 33.72
C ALA A 631 -8.44 1.70 34.42
N LEU A 632 -7.69 0.81 35.10
CA LEU A 632 -6.39 1.10 35.68
C LEU A 632 -5.28 0.73 34.68
N ILE A 633 -4.47 1.72 34.31
CA ILE A 633 -3.46 1.63 33.26
C ILE A 633 -2.12 2.16 33.80
N ALA A 634 -1.04 1.42 33.59
CA ALA A 634 0.31 1.94 33.85
C ALA A 634 0.63 3.09 32.87
N ARG A 635 1.09 4.24 33.37
CA ARG A 635 1.44 5.42 32.56
C ARG A 635 2.40 5.06 31.42
N ALA A 636 3.44 4.28 31.72
CA ALA A 636 4.41 3.87 30.71
C ALA A 636 3.77 3.11 29.54
N ALA A 637 2.75 2.29 29.79
CA ALA A 637 2.01 1.59 28.74
C ALA A 637 1.12 2.54 27.93
N LEU A 638 0.46 3.50 28.62
CA LEU A 638 -0.35 4.54 27.97
C LEU A 638 0.51 5.45 27.06
N ASP A 639 1.68 5.88 27.55
CA ASP A 639 2.61 6.72 26.80
C ASP A 639 3.14 5.99 25.56
N GLN A 640 3.49 4.70 25.68
CA GLN A 640 3.88 3.85 24.56
C GLN A 640 2.75 3.67 23.53
N ALA A 641 1.49 3.62 23.99
CA ALA A 641 0.34 3.58 23.10
C ALA A 641 0.08 4.93 22.40
N GLY A 642 0.68 6.03 22.89
CA GLY A 642 0.51 7.40 22.41
C GLY A 642 -0.71 8.10 23.02
N GLY A 643 -1.11 7.76 24.24
CA GLY A 643 -2.25 8.36 24.94
C GLY A 643 -3.61 7.70 24.63
N PHE A 644 -4.70 8.34 25.02
CA PHE A 644 -6.07 7.95 24.72
C PHE A 644 -6.49 8.36 23.31
N ARG A 645 -6.02 9.51 22.81
CA ARG A 645 -6.26 9.96 21.43
C ARG A 645 -5.59 9.03 20.43
N GLY A 646 -6.41 8.16 19.86
CA GLY A 646 -6.05 7.30 18.74
C GLY A 646 -6.31 7.93 17.37
N GLY A 647 -6.53 7.05 16.40
CA GLY A 647 -6.93 7.43 15.04
C GLY A 647 -8.44 7.61 14.85
N LEU A 648 -9.21 7.65 15.94
CA LEU A 648 -10.68 7.68 15.92
C LEU A 648 -11.25 9.10 16.09
N TRP A 649 -12.52 9.26 15.74
CA TRP A 649 -13.22 10.56 15.72
C TRP A 649 -14.39 10.66 16.70
N GLY A 650 -14.94 9.53 17.15
CA GLY A 650 -15.98 9.42 18.16
C GLY A 650 -15.50 8.72 19.43
N ASP A 651 -16.39 8.68 20.42
CA ASP A 651 -16.06 8.23 21.77
C ASP A 651 -16.36 6.73 22.00
N ARG A 652 -17.24 6.14 21.19
CA ARG A 652 -17.77 4.78 21.38
C ARG A 652 -16.69 3.69 21.39
N PHE A 653 -15.63 3.90 20.62
CA PHE A 653 -14.65 2.86 20.33
C PHE A 653 -13.28 3.11 20.98
N ILE A 654 -13.18 4.09 21.90
CA ILE A 654 -11.93 4.46 22.57
C ILE A 654 -11.28 3.25 23.25
N GLY A 655 -12.04 2.47 24.03
CA GLY A 655 -11.52 1.30 24.73
C GLY A 655 -10.98 0.22 23.78
N GLN A 656 -11.64 0.00 22.64
CA GLN A 656 -11.19 -0.96 21.62
C GLN A 656 -9.92 -0.48 20.89
N ASP A 657 -9.88 0.78 20.48
CA ASP A 657 -8.70 1.35 19.82
C ASP A 657 -7.48 1.39 20.76
N LEU A 658 -7.67 1.82 22.02
CA LEU A 658 -6.60 1.83 23.00
C LEU A 658 -6.08 0.40 23.27
N THR A 659 -6.98 -0.59 23.39
CA THR A 659 -6.58 -2.00 23.54
C THR A 659 -5.73 -2.47 22.37
N LEU A 660 -6.12 -2.16 21.12
CA LEU A 660 -5.35 -2.54 19.93
C LEU A 660 -3.96 -1.89 19.90
N ARG A 661 -3.83 -0.66 20.40
CA ARG A 661 -2.54 0.05 20.48
C ARG A 661 -1.67 -0.51 21.59
N LEU A 662 -2.24 -0.75 22.77
CA LEU A 662 -1.56 -1.38 23.92
C LEU A 662 -1.08 -2.80 23.59
N ALA A 663 -1.83 -3.56 22.82
CA ALA A 663 -1.42 -4.90 22.38
C ALA A 663 -0.09 -4.90 21.62
N ARG A 664 0.26 -3.79 20.94
CA ARG A 664 1.55 -3.65 20.21
C ARG A 664 2.75 -3.57 21.14
N SER A 665 2.57 -3.17 22.40
CA SER A 665 3.60 -3.19 23.45
C SER A 665 3.48 -4.40 24.39
N GLY A 666 2.64 -5.39 24.04
CA GLY A 666 2.45 -6.61 24.81
C GLY A 666 1.48 -6.48 26.00
N ALA A 667 0.87 -5.31 26.20
CA ALA A 667 -0.17 -5.10 27.20
C ALA A 667 -1.47 -5.82 26.81
N ARG A 668 -2.13 -6.44 27.80
CA ARG A 668 -3.40 -7.16 27.60
C ARG A 668 -4.49 -6.62 28.52
N PRO A 669 -5.75 -6.59 28.08
CA PRO A 669 -6.87 -6.13 28.90
C PRO A 669 -7.44 -7.27 29.77
N TRP A 670 -7.81 -6.94 31.00
CA TRP A 670 -8.36 -7.87 31.98
C TRP A 670 -9.56 -7.26 32.71
N CYS A 671 -10.46 -8.13 33.14
CA CYS A 671 -11.55 -7.81 34.06
C CYS A 671 -11.27 -8.48 35.41
N ASP A 672 -11.23 -7.72 36.49
CA ASP A 672 -11.12 -8.24 37.85
C ASP A 672 -12.49 -8.24 38.55
N PRO A 673 -13.11 -9.43 38.75
CA PRO A 673 -14.41 -9.52 39.40
C PRO A 673 -14.36 -9.28 40.92
N SER A 674 -13.15 -9.21 41.53
CA SER A 674 -13.02 -8.89 42.96
C SER A 674 -13.35 -7.43 43.29
N ALA A 675 -13.28 -6.54 42.30
CA ALA A 675 -13.77 -5.18 42.38
C ALA A 675 -15.04 -5.03 41.52
N GLU A 676 -16.13 -4.59 42.14
CA GLU A 676 -17.42 -4.43 41.47
C GLU A 676 -17.89 -2.98 41.48
N PHE A 677 -18.46 -2.56 40.35
CA PHE A 677 -19.07 -1.25 40.21
C PHE A 677 -20.46 -1.36 39.59
N TRP A 678 -21.30 -0.39 39.94
CA TRP A 678 -22.53 -0.08 39.22
C TRP A 678 -22.20 0.74 37.99
N MET A 679 -22.81 0.39 36.86
CA MET A 679 -22.89 1.22 35.66
C MET A 679 -24.29 1.86 35.64
N LEU A 680 -24.32 3.17 35.86
CA LEU A 680 -25.53 3.98 35.77
C LEU A 680 -25.84 4.26 34.30
N ASP A 681 -27.12 4.35 33.96
CA ASP A 681 -27.53 4.81 32.64
C ASP A 681 -27.00 6.24 32.42
N ALA A 682 -26.03 6.36 31.51
CA ALA A 682 -25.55 7.67 31.10
C ALA A 682 -26.66 8.37 30.31
N ALA A 683 -26.84 9.67 30.55
CA ALA A 683 -27.70 10.48 29.70
C ALA A 683 -27.27 10.32 28.24
N PRO A 684 -28.21 10.20 27.27
CA PRO A 684 -27.86 10.03 25.89
C PRO A 684 -26.93 11.17 25.47
N PRO A 685 -25.84 10.89 24.73
CA PRO A 685 -24.89 11.93 24.35
C PRO A 685 -25.62 13.07 23.62
N GLN A 686 -25.19 14.31 23.83
CA GLN A 686 -25.78 15.45 23.15
C GLN A 686 -25.40 15.46 21.66
N GLY A 687 -26.24 16.06 20.82
CA GLY A 687 -25.98 16.26 19.38
C GLY A 687 -26.80 15.38 18.43
N ASP A 688 -26.60 15.61 17.14
CA ASP A 688 -27.34 14.93 16.06
C ASP A 688 -27.08 13.41 16.05
N PRO A 689 -28.11 12.55 16.23
CA PRO A 689 -27.95 11.10 16.20
C PRO A 689 -27.43 10.58 14.86
N ALA A 690 -27.82 11.18 13.73
CA ALA A 690 -27.40 10.71 12.40
C ALA A 690 -25.90 10.93 12.19
N ARG A 691 -25.39 12.10 12.60
CA ARG A 691 -23.96 12.40 12.57
C ARG A 691 -23.15 11.47 13.48
N ARG A 692 -23.67 11.13 14.66
CA ARG A 692 -23.00 10.19 15.57
C ARG A 692 -22.93 8.78 14.98
N GLU A 693 -24.01 8.30 14.40
CA GLU A 693 -24.01 7.00 13.72
C GLU A 693 -23.01 6.96 12.56
N LEU A 694 -22.89 8.05 11.80
CA LEU A 694 -21.89 8.18 10.73
C LEU A 694 -20.46 8.06 11.28
N VAL A 695 -20.15 8.80 12.35
CA VAL A 695 -18.83 8.75 13.01
C VAL A 695 -18.55 7.35 13.55
N ASP A 696 -19.51 6.72 14.22
CA ASP A 696 -19.38 5.34 14.72
C ASP A 696 -19.07 4.34 13.60
N ARG A 697 -19.72 4.48 12.43
CA ARG A 697 -19.47 3.62 11.28
C ARG A 697 -18.06 3.82 10.72
N VAL A 698 -17.59 5.07 10.66
CA VAL A 698 -16.21 5.39 10.25
C VAL A 698 -15.20 4.81 11.23
N ASP A 699 -15.40 4.99 12.53
CA ASP A 699 -14.50 4.47 13.55
C ASP A 699 -14.46 2.94 13.58
N ALA A 700 -15.60 2.28 13.37
CA ALA A 700 -15.65 0.83 13.21
C ALA A 700 -14.84 0.36 11.99
N ALA A 701 -14.91 1.09 10.87
CA ALA A 701 -14.11 0.80 9.68
C ALA A 701 -12.61 1.05 9.90
N LEU A 702 -12.25 2.10 10.66
CA LEU A 702 -10.87 2.39 11.06
C LEU A 702 -10.30 1.28 11.94
N ILE A 703 -11.07 0.78 12.92
CA ILE A 703 -10.69 -0.38 13.74
C ILE A 703 -10.49 -1.62 12.86
N ALA A 704 -11.41 -1.89 11.94
CA ALA A 704 -11.27 -3.02 11.02
C ALA A 704 -10.01 -2.91 10.17
N LEU A 705 -9.69 -1.72 9.67
CA LEU A 705 -8.47 -1.44 8.91
C LEU A 705 -7.22 -1.64 9.76
N GLN A 706 -7.21 -1.17 11.02
CA GLN A 706 -6.11 -1.37 11.95
C GLN A 706 -5.88 -2.86 12.24
N ARG A 707 -6.95 -3.63 12.44
CA ARG A 707 -6.87 -5.10 12.64
C ARG A 707 -6.31 -5.81 11.42
N ARG A 708 -6.73 -5.45 10.21
CA ARG A 708 -6.17 -6.00 8.95
C ARG A 708 -4.69 -5.68 8.79
N ARG A 709 -4.26 -4.47 9.15
CA ARG A 709 -2.83 -4.09 9.13
C ARG A 709 -2.01 -4.84 10.18
N ALA A 710 -2.60 -5.14 11.33
CA ALA A 710 -1.96 -5.90 12.39
C ALA A 710 -1.96 -7.42 12.13
N GLY A 711 -2.89 -7.92 11.31
CA GLY A 711 -3.04 -9.33 10.96
C GLY A 711 -2.95 -9.58 9.46
N GLY A 712 -1.74 -9.88 8.96
CA GLY A 712 -1.59 -10.68 7.73
C GLY A 712 -1.90 -12.16 8.03
N PRO A 713 -2.35 -12.92 7.01
CA PRO A 713 -3.73 -13.36 6.87
C PRO A 713 -4.18 -14.30 8.01
N HIS A 714 -5.08 -13.84 8.88
CA HIS A 714 -5.97 -14.75 9.61
C HIS A 714 -7.27 -14.02 9.96
N LEU A 715 -8.16 -13.92 8.97
CA LEU A 715 -9.60 -13.75 9.13
C LEU A 715 -10.21 -13.88 7.73
N ALA A 716 -10.65 -15.09 7.40
CA ALA A 716 -11.41 -15.36 6.18
C ALA A 716 -12.67 -14.47 6.13
N PRO A 717 -13.09 -14.02 4.94
CA PRO A 717 -14.29 -13.22 4.80
C PRO A 717 -15.53 -14.03 5.22
N VAL A 718 -16.42 -13.33 5.92
CA VAL A 718 -17.76 -13.78 6.32
C VAL A 718 -18.50 -14.32 5.09
N GLY A 719 -19.02 -15.54 5.23
CA GLY A 719 -19.59 -16.33 4.15
C GLY A 719 -20.67 -15.60 3.33
N GLN A 720 -20.52 -15.68 2.01
CA GLN A 720 -21.65 -15.64 1.10
C GLN A 720 -22.63 -16.74 1.52
N LYS A 721 -23.89 -16.36 1.73
CA LYS A 721 -25.02 -17.29 1.79
C LYS A 721 -25.02 -18.09 0.49
N ALA A 722 -24.68 -19.37 0.58
CA ALA A 722 -25.00 -20.32 -0.47
C ALA A 722 -26.52 -20.52 -0.43
N ASP A 723 -27.18 -20.11 -1.51
CA ASP A 723 -28.56 -20.45 -1.79
C ASP A 723 -28.71 -21.97 -1.83
N SER A 724 -29.34 -22.54 -0.79
CA SER A 724 -29.84 -23.90 -0.83
C SER A 724 -31.12 -23.92 -1.67
N LYS A 725 -30.99 -24.04 -3.00
CA LYS A 725 -32.05 -24.61 -3.83
C LYS A 725 -32.02 -26.11 -3.63
N GLY A 726 -33.11 -26.63 -3.08
CA GLY A 726 -33.36 -28.06 -3.05
C GLY A 726 -33.47 -28.61 -4.47
N ASP A 727 -32.97 -29.83 -4.65
CA ASP A 727 -33.52 -30.70 -5.67
C ASP A 727 -33.74 -32.09 -5.08
N ARG A 728 -34.86 -32.66 -5.52
CA ARG A 728 -35.41 -33.94 -5.11
C ARG A 728 -34.56 -35.08 -5.67
N THR A 729 -34.15 -35.99 -4.81
CA THR A 729 -34.40 -37.44 -4.91
C THR A 729 -34.04 -38.11 -3.61
#